data_AF-A0A970JCB3-F1
#
_entry.id   AF-A0A970JCB3-F1
#
_cell.length_a   1.000
_cell.length_b   1.000
_cell.length_c   1.000
_cell.angle_alpha   90.00
_cell.angle_beta   90.00
_cell.angle_gamma   90.00
#
_symmetry.space_group_name_H-M   'P 1'
#
loop_
_entity.id
_entity.type
_entity.pdbx_description
1 polymer ?
#
loop_
_entity_poly.entity_id
_entity_poly.type
_entity_poly.pdbx_seq_one_letter_code
_entity_poly.pdbx_strand_id
1 'polypeptide(L)'
;MLKELICAVLAIMIVFSAFPAAGAALDEEYKTVDWYYDLSDPDINREYSRRFHAIWGNSGNVNREEVKKFLNLLEEICDYYVNELKFNEPTQVVYGDENADKTKYKVCVYITQTGLSQHQSGYAYQGTKWLDNGMIGYIAVEYAAFTNSYVIAHEFAHVCQLHSGGGFANNNPTSGPFWEMYADYMSGKFHHRENGTTLSANTLSYNHLYFPHGKNYYNCWLLAAYFDENPQIVGEYFNSRFWKESIQDEFPFDTIKRLLPESADFKDVLGDYARRAAVLDFQMRDKYIQLKNEWIQNGTLDTRYIYPELERVPDKEGFWRVPLEYAPMQGGFNAIRLLPEDNKVAVELYGVKHMNDSNQDFRASLVIVDNANKKINYSPLFSEGEMSIDIPPNAGEVYLVVCATPDEFYPVCTFDVTEATQYNIDRAKQRYLYEVKIKGAQPYETKEPIKGEKIHPNGGGRVADTAYVAPTAYVAKNAQVLDNARVLGNARILDYAVVSGNAVVKDNAVVSGHARVLRNALVEGNAKVRDYATVTDNAVVSGNAKVMEHAKISGQAIIRDNGVARGSAEFGGKTEVFGFGMMDGDYIGDNLKVSNTVAFGRTPSQDFINRRPEVTQNLFSEFLFYKEHDYAIDSFSSSIGIFRGNIPYIDYDDGKSGIVKLDEGSYILFGSEISDFKDVIYEISLKWTGGDNERLITLGAPEAYVYFSPSKGGRAAFGLIKDGVETALYADREILKNTWTNIKIKINQGNVQIFENGEEILNGKLDFTLDSLRNDGGNGEVKTLNKLGGDFKGFVDSFLVYSDSAYGEIKPKEYRFTGEEIEDYNNAEIVEGLYGRAVSLDGNESYVRLPVGITYGVRDFTISVFVKPHTLDRWARVFDIGYDTGNYAMLTAADGDNKLRFEIYAGGKYSLIAQEPLKAGVWQHVLITKQGSAIKMFVDGQLAARRDDFNISLSEIGYSTVNYLGKSKYKDPYFNGQIDEFEILPFALSDEEAANYKPFLEIEKEVYSGFVNVKIKNPTLRDKKLTIFINQLDEDGKLIKTNIKGAKIKKGKDFSAQIPYTKEENCKIVSVSVIEN
;
A
#
# COMPACT_ATOMS: atom_id res chain seq x y z
N MET A 1 -20.68 -67.11 7.71
CA MET A 1 -22.01 -66.68 7.21
C MET A 1 -23.13 -67.54 7.83
N LEU A 2 -24.25 -66.93 8.24
CA LEU A 2 -25.39 -67.50 8.98
C LEU A 2 -25.19 -67.91 10.47
N LYS A 3 -24.01 -67.71 11.08
CA LYS A 3 -23.84 -67.73 12.55
C LYS A 3 -23.44 -66.39 13.18
N GLU A 4 -22.85 -65.48 12.42
CA GLU A 4 -22.57 -64.10 12.88
C GLU A 4 -23.81 -63.18 12.76
N LEU A 5 -24.87 -63.61 12.06
CA LEU A 5 -26.09 -62.83 11.88
C LEU A 5 -27.03 -62.84 13.12
N ILE A 6 -26.73 -63.66 14.14
CA ILE A 6 -27.61 -63.84 15.31
C ILE A 6 -27.22 -62.94 16.49
N CYS A 7 -25.97 -62.48 16.58
CA CYS A 7 -25.55 -61.52 17.62
C CYS A 7 -25.95 -60.06 17.30
N ALA A 8 -26.22 -59.71 16.04
CA ALA A 8 -26.49 -58.34 15.61
C ALA A 8 -27.97 -57.90 15.74
N VAL A 9 -28.91 -58.83 15.96
CA VAL A 9 -30.36 -58.53 15.96
C VAL A 9 -30.95 -58.40 17.38
N LEU A 10 -30.21 -58.79 18.41
CA LEU A 10 -30.65 -58.73 19.82
C LEU A 10 -30.23 -57.44 20.57
N ALA A 11 -29.50 -56.53 19.92
CA ALA A 11 -29.08 -55.24 20.50
C ALA A 11 -30.01 -54.05 20.13
N ILE A 12 -31.11 -54.29 19.40
CA ILE A 12 -31.93 -53.23 18.77
C ILE A 12 -33.33 -53.05 19.40
N MET A 13 -33.75 -53.87 20.39
CA MET A 13 -35.10 -53.79 20.98
C MET A 13 -35.19 -53.85 22.51
N ILE A 14 -34.39 -53.04 23.23
CA ILE A 14 -34.79 -52.50 24.54
C ILE A 14 -34.25 -51.07 24.68
N VAL A 15 -35.11 -50.06 24.47
CA VAL A 15 -35.35 -48.86 25.32
C VAL A 15 -36.42 -48.02 24.59
N PHE A 16 -37.70 -48.28 24.88
CA PHE A 16 -38.81 -47.38 24.55
C PHE A 16 -40.01 -47.68 25.47
N SER A 17 -39.97 -47.19 26.71
CA SER A 17 -41.16 -47.00 27.58
C SER A 17 -40.79 -46.47 28.98
N ALA A 18 -40.39 -45.21 29.06
CA ALA A 18 -40.56 -44.40 30.28
C ALA A 18 -40.38 -42.91 29.94
N PHE A 19 -41.48 -42.23 29.57
CA PHE A 19 -41.55 -40.77 29.68
C PHE A 19 -41.97 -40.42 31.11
N PRO A 20 -41.15 -39.72 31.91
CA PRO A 20 -41.67 -38.83 32.93
C PRO A 20 -42.13 -37.54 32.25
N ALA A 21 -43.42 -37.23 32.33
CA ALA A 21 -43.91 -35.91 31.94
C ALA A 21 -43.54 -34.88 33.03
N ALA A 22 -42.87 -33.80 32.61
CA ALA A 22 -42.72 -32.49 33.28
C ALA A 22 -42.34 -32.44 34.78
N GLY A 23 -41.19 -31.83 35.08
CA GLY A 23 -40.97 -31.22 36.40
C GLY A 23 -39.52 -31.14 36.87
N ALA A 24 -38.89 -29.98 36.69
CA ALA A 24 -37.84 -29.41 37.54
C ALA A 24 -36.71 -30.34 38.06
N ALA A 25 -35.71 -30.59 37.21
CA ALA A 25 -34.31 -30.81 37.61
C ALA A 25 -33.39 -30.58 36.40
N LEU A 26 -33.13 -29.31 36.07
CA LEU A 26 -31.98 -28.92 35.23
C LEU A 26 -30.80 -28.65 36.17
N ASP A 27 -29.61 -29.14 35.82
CA ASP A 27 -28.43 -29.13 36.69
C ASP A 27 -28.10 -27.76 37.30
N GLU A 28 -27.71 -27.75 38.58
CA GLU A 28 -27.22 -26.57 39.31
C GLU A 28 -25.86 -26.05 38.81
N GLU A 29 -25.27 -26.65 37.76
CA GLU A 29 -23.91 -26.34 37.27
C GLU A 29 -23.81 -24.93 36.63
N TYR A 30 -24.85 -24.46 35.91
CA TYR A 30 -24.80 -23.20 35.13
C TYR A 30 -25.91 -22.23 35.54
N LYS A 31 -25.53 -21.05 36.07
CA LYS A 31 -26.49 -19.98 36.40
C LYS A 31 -27.14 -19.43 35.13
N THR A 32 -28.45 -19.23 35.20
CA THR A 32 -29.22 -18.58 34.14
C THR A 32 -29.33 -17.09 34.43
N VAL A 33 -28.94 -16.26 33.46
CA VAL A 33 -28.90 -14.79 33.56
C VAL A 33 -29.21 -14.17 32.19
N ASP A 34 -29.56 -12.89 32.21
CA ASP A 34 -29.61 -11.96 31.08
C ASP A 34 -29.12 -10.61 31.64
N TRP A 35 -28.40 -9.83 30.84
CA TRP A 35 -27.80 -8.54 31.24
C TRP A 35 -28.33 -7.34 30.44
N TYR A 36 -29.41 -7.55 29.67
CA TYR A 36 -30.05 -6.57 28.79
C TYR A 36 -31.58 -6.54 28.95
N TYR A 37 -32.23 -7.67 29.28
CA TYR A 37 -33.68 -7.75 29.45
C TYR A 37 -34.10 -8.32 30.81
N ASP A 38 -35.27 -7.89 31.29
CA ASP A 38 -35.89 -8.44 32.48
C ASP A 38 -36.59 -9.77 32.13
N LEU A 39 -36.08 -10.88 32.68
CA LEU A 39 -36.65 -12.21 32.45
C LEU A 39 -38.03 -12.43 33.12
N SER A 40 -38.54 -11.46 33.86
CA SER A 40 -39.92 -11.45 34.36
C SER A 40 -40.90 -10.77 33.38
N ASP A 41 -40.41 -10.08 32.35
CA ASP A 41 -41.23 -9.43 31.32
C ASP A 41 -42.03 -10.49 30.50
N PRO A 42 -43.37 -10.39 30.42
CA PRO A 42 -44.19 -11.28 29.60
C PRO A 42 -44.00 -11.11 28.09
N ASP A 43 -43.42 -10.01 27.62
CA ASP A 43 -43.08 -9.79 26.21
C ASP A 43 -41.71 -10.38 25.81
N ILE A 44 -40.96 -10.94 26.77
CA ILE A 44 -39.67 -11.61 26.56
C ILE A 44 -39.80 -13.14 26.70
N ASN A 45 -39.79 -13.80 25.55
CA ASN A 45 -39.70 -15.25 25.42
C ASN A 45 -38.28 -15.75 25.69
N ARG A 46 -38.20 -16.98 26.20
CA ARG A 46 -36.94 -17.67 26.54
C ARG A 46 -37.03 -19.17 26.44
N GLU A 47 -35.92 -19.83 26.13
CA GLU A 47 -35.76 -21.28 26.03
C GLU A 47 -34.33 -21.70 26.40
N TYR A 48 -34.13 -22.94 26.86
CA TYR A 48 -32.88 -23.36 27.50
C TYR A 48 -32.37 -24.73 27.03
N SER A 49 -31.05 -24.86 26.98
CA SER A 49 -30.34 -26.15 26.97
C SER A 49 -29.43 -26.26 28.21
N ARG A 50 -28.40 -27.12 28.17
CA ARG A 50 -27.44 -27.29 29.27
C ARG A 50 -26.62 -26.01 29.49
N ARG A 51 -25.99 -25.50 28.44
CA ARG A 51 -25.06 -24.37 28.44
C ARG A 51 -25.62 -23.08 27.82
N PHE A 52 -26.76 -23.12 27.13
CA PHE A 52 -27.28 -21.96 26.39
C PHE A 52 -28.65 -21.48 26.90
N HIS A 53 -28.89 -20.18 26.71
CA HIS A 53 -30.12 -19.46 27.05
C HIS A 53 -30.55 -18.61 25.83
N ALA A 54 -31.56 -19.06 25.09
CA ALA A 54 -32.15 -18.27 24.00
C ALA A 54 -33.18 -17.28 24.54
N ILE A 55 -33.15 -16.04 24.03
CA ILE A 55 -33.99 -14.91 24.43
C ILE A 55 -34.54 -14.24 23.17
N TRP A 56 -35.86 -13.95 23.13
CA TRP A 56 -36.50 -13.27 21.99
C TRP A 56 -37.77 -12.51 22.37
N GLY A 57 -38.12 -11.46 21.62
CA GLY A 57 -39.35 -10.69 21.84
C GLY A 57 -40.60 -11.34 21.25
N ASN A 58 -41.71 -10.60 21.21
CA ASN A 58 -43.01 -11.08 20.73
C ASN A 58 -43.31 -10.82 19.24
N SER A 59 -42.37 -10.24 18.47
CA SER A 59 -42.51 -10.12 17.01
C SER A 59 -41.62 -11.13 16.26
N GLY A 60 -41.85 -11.28 14.96
CA GLY A 60 -41.21 -12.33 14.15
C GLY A 60 -41.85 -13.71 14.37
N ASN A 61 -41.87 -14.54 13.33
CA ASN A 61 -42.52 -15.86 13.37
C ASN A 61 -41.60 -16.94 14.00
N VAL A 62 -41.12 -16.71 15.22
CA VAL A 62 -40.20 -17.62 15.93
C VAL A 62 -40.93 -18.84 16.48
N ASN A 63 -40.57 -20.04 16.01
CA ASN A 63 -41.08 -21.30 16.55
C ASN A 63 -40.19 -21.83 17.67
N ARG A 64 -40.74 -21.96 18.88
CA ARG A 64 -40.06 -22.47 20.07
C ARG A 64 -39.44 -23.87 19.87
N GLU A 65 -40.05 -24.76 19.09
CA GLU A 65 -39.48 -26.09 18.82
C GLU A 65 -38.29 -26.03 17.85
N GLU A 66 -38.20 -25.00 17.00
CA GLU A 66 -37.02 -24.77 16.15
C GLU A 66 -35.91 -24.09 16.96
N VAL A 67 -36.24 -23.20 17.91
CA VAL A 67 -35.29 -22.69 18.92
C VAL A 67 -34.65 -23.84 19.72
N LYS A 68 -35.42 -24.85 20.16
CA LYS A 68 -34.86 -26.02 20.85
C LYS A 68 -33.90 -26.82 19.99
N LYS A 69 -34.21 -27.05 18.71
CA LYS A 69 -33.29 -27.74 17.78
C LYS A 69 -31.99 -26.96 17.58
N PHE A 70 -32.11 -25.64 17.42
CA PHE A 70 -30.97 -24.73 17.31
C PHE A 70 -30.10 -24.71 18.58
N LEU A 71 -30.71 -24.70 19.76
CA LEU A 71 -29.99 -24.82 21.03
C LEU A 71 -29.27 -26.18 21.18
N ASN A 72 -29.87 -27.28 20.72
CA ASN A 72 -29.19 -28.58 20.70
C ASN A 72 -27.98 -28.59 19.73
N LEU A 73 -28.11 -27.98 18.55
CA LEU A 73 -26.99 -27.81 17.62
C LEU A 73 -25.84 -27.01 18.27
N LEU A 74 -26.14 -25.97 19.03
CA LEU A 74 -25.13 -25.22 19.79
C LEU A 74 -24.43 -26.07 20.87
N GLU A 75 -25.13 -27.00 21.54
CA GLU A 75 -24.47 -27.96 22.43
C GLU A 75 -23.51 -28.88 21.65
N GLU A 76 -23.92 -29.40 20.49
CA GLU A 76 -23.08 -30.26 19.65
C GLU A 76 -21.81 -29.54 19.15
N ILE A 77 -21.95 -28.27 18.74
CA ILE A 77 -20.82 -27.40 18.37
C ILE A 77 -19.93 -27.14 19.59
N CYS A 78 -20.50 -26.81 20.75
CA CYS A 78 -19.74 -26.55 21.97
C CYS A 78 -18.98 -27.78 22.48
N ASP A 79 -19.61 -28.95 22.47
CA ASP A 79 -18.94 -30.19 22.82
C ASP A 79 -17.86 -30.55 21.80
N TYR A 80 -18.01 -30.21 20.51
CA TYR A 80 -16.92 -30.36 19.54
C TYR A 80 -15.73 -29.43 19.83
N TYR A 81 -15.98 -28.13 20.04
CA TYR A 81 -14.91 -27.15 20.26
C TYR A 81 -14.17 -27.36 21.58
N VAL A 82 -14.87 -27.74 22.64
CA VAL A 82 -14.26 -28.01 23.95
C VAL A 82 -13.58 -29.38 23.99
N ASN A 83 -14.23 -30.44 23.51
CA ASN A 83 -13.71 -31.81 23.69
C ASN A 83 -12.73 -32.24 22.59
N GLU A 84 -12.92 -31.82 21.33
CA GLU A 84 -12.04 -32.22 20.22
C GLU A 84 -10.97 -31.14 19.94
N LEU A 85 -11.39 -29.88 19.73
CA LEU A 85 -10.46 -28.77 19.45
C LEU A 85 -9.79 -28.19 20.71
N LYS A 86 -10.18 -28.65 21.91
CA LYS A 86 -9.63 -28.26 23.21
C LYS A 86 -9.70 -26.76 23.53
N PHE A 87 -10.66 -26.02 23.01
CA PHE A 87 -10.91 -24.63 23.46
C PHE A 87 -11.43 -24.60 24.91
N ASN A 88 -11.41 -23.42 25.54
CA ASN A 88 -12.02 -23.27 26.87
C ASN A 88 -13.54 -23.36 26.77
N GLU A 89 -14.21 -23.91 27.79
CA GLU A 89 -15.67 -23.89 27.87
C GLU A 89 -16.15 -22.45 28.09
N PRO A 90 -16.92 -21.85 27.16
CA PRO A 90 -17.20 -20.41 27.15
C PRO A 90 -18.32 -20.00 28.12
N THR A 91 -18.22 -20.44 29.37
CA THR A 91 -19.28 -20.29 30.39
C THR A 91 -18.83 -19.56 31.63
N GLN A 92 -17.55 -19.18 31.73
CA GLN A 92 -16.99 -18.44 32.87
C GLN A 92 -16.56 -17.04 32.42
N VAL A 93 -16.60 -16.08 33.34
CA VAL A 93 -16.10 -14.72 33.09
C VAL A 93 -14.58 -14.76 32.90
N VAL A 94 -14.09 -14.05 31.87
CA VAL A 94 -12.67 -13.93 31.50
C VAL A 94 -12.19 -12.48 31.60
N TYR A 95 -10.88 -12.23 31.59
CA TYR A 95 -10.28 -10.88 31.74
C TYR A 95 -10.68 -10.15 33.04
N GLY A 96 -11.02 -10.90 34.09
CA GLY A 96 -11.31 -10.40 35.43
C GLY A 96 -10.10 -10.41 36.37
N ASP A 97 -10.34 -10.06 37.64
CA ASP A 97 -9.41 -10.30 38.75
C ASP A 97 -9.04 -11.80 38.84
N GLU A 98 -7.78 -12.13 39.18
CA GLU A 98 -7.34 -13.51 39.41
C GLU A 98 -8.17 -14.25 40.48
N ASN A 99 -8.86 -13.49 41.35
CA ASN A 99 -9.76 -13.97 42.39
C ASN A 99 -11.24 -14.01 41.96
N ALA A 100 -11.56 -13.80 40.69
CA ALA A 100 -12.94 -13.75 40.20
C ALA A 100 -13.71 -15.07 40.43
N ASP A 101 -15.02 -14.93 40.69
CA ASP A 101 -15.96 -16.03 40.92
C ASP A 101 -15.98 -17.01 39.71
N LYS A 102 -15.61 -18.27 39.96
CA LYS A 102 -15.60 -19.36 38.97
C LYS A 102 -17.00 -19.90 38.62
N THR A 103 -18.06 -19.21 39.04
CA THR A 103 -19.43 -19.45 38.58
C THR A 103 -19.48 -19.62 37.06
N LYS A 104 -20.10 -20.73 36.64
CA LYS A 104 -20.50 -20.91 35.25
C LYS A 104 -21.87 -20.29 35.00
N TYR A 105 -22.02 -19.65 33.85
CA TYR A 105 -23.25 -19.05 33.34
C TYR A 105 -23.66 -19.74 32.04
N LYS A 106 -24.95 -19.70 31.72
CA LYS A 106 -25.41 -20.06 30.37
C LYS A 106 -25.06 -18.94 29.39
N VAL A 107 -24.50 -19.31 28.23
CA VAL A 107 -24.23 -18.39 27.12
C VAL A 107 -25.57 -17.88 26.59
N CYS A 108 -25.70 -16.55 26.53
CA CYS A 108 -26.91 -15.92 26.00
C CYS A 108 -26.94 -15.97 24.48
N VAL A 109 -28.13 -16.21 23.92
CA VAL A 109 -28.40 -16.23 22.49
C VAL A 109 -29.61 -15.34 22.20
N TYR A 110 -29.39 -14.17 21.63
CA TYR A 110 -30.46 -13.21 21.35
C TYR A 110 -31.00 -13.40 19.93
N ILE A 111 -32.29 -13.72 19.78
CA ILE A 111 -32.89 -13.86 18.45
C ILE A 111 -33.33 -12.47 17.97
N THR A 112 -32.61 -11.90 17.03
CA THR A 112 -32.81 -10.53 16.52
C THR A 112 -34.02 -10.45 15.57
N GLN A 113 -34.43 -9.24 15.19
CA GLN A 113 -35.69 -8.95 14.48
C GLN A 113 -36.99 -9.36 15.21
N THR A 114 -36.93 -9.65 16.52
CA THR A 114 -38.09 -10.10 17.32
C THR A 114 -38.69 -9.03 18.25
N GLY A 115 -38.19 -7.79 18.17
CA GLY A 115 -38.60 -6.68 19.06
C GLY A 115 -37.60 -6.40 20.19
N LEU A 116 -36.53 -7.19 20.30
CA LEU A 116 -35.39 -6.92 21.18
C LEU A 116 -34.70 -5.59 20.79
N SER A 117 -34.64 -4.62 21.70
CA SER A 117 -34.21 -3.24 21.43
C SER A 117 -32.73 -2.94 21.73
N GLN A 118 -32.06 -3.77 22.53
CA GLN A 118 -30.65 -3.61 22.92
C GLN A 118 -29.67 -4.29 21.94
N HIS A 119 -30.17 -5.05 20.97
CA HIS A 119 -29.37 -5.78 19.99
C HIS A 119 -29.68 -5.27 18.58
N GLN A 120 -28.64 -5.14 17.75
CA GLN A 120 -28.78 -4.67 16.38
C GLN A 120 -29.42 -5.76 15.51
N SER A 121 -30.08 -5.37 14.42
CA SER A 121 -30.54 -6.33 13.41
C SER A 121 -29.36 -6.71 12.51
N GLY A 122 -29.21 -8.01 12.26
CA GLY A 122 -28.10 -8.59 11.51
C GLY A 122 -28.19 -10.11 11.54
N TYR A 123 -27.86 -10.74 10.42
CA TYR A 123 -28.12 -12.16 10.16
C TYR A 123 -27.56 -13.09 11.26
N ALA A 124 -26.30 -12.89 11.63
CA ALA A 124 -25.70 -13.46 12.84
C ALA A 124 -24.49 -12.59 13.22
N TYR A 125 -24.19 -12.47 14.52
CA TYR A 125 -22.98 -11.84 15.04
C TYR A 125 -22.69 -12.27 16.50
N GLN A 126 -21.41 -12.35 16.87
CA GLN A 126 -20.96 -12.45 18.27
C GLN A 126 -20.98 -11.09 18.99
N GLY A 127 -21.15 -11.09 20.30
CA GLY A 127 -20.92 -9.89 21.12
C GLY A 127 -20.40 -10.19 22.52
N THR A 128 -20.01 -9.13 23.24
CA THR A 128 -19.48 -9.22 24.61
C THR A 128 -20.26 -8.33 25.57
N LYS A 129 -20.36 -8.80 26.82
CA LYS A 129 -20.84 -8.03 27.97
C LYS A 129 -19.69 -7.89 28.97
N TRP A 130 -19.26 -6.66 29.21
CA TRP A 130 -18.41 -6.33 30.35
C TRP A 130 -19.25 -6.22 31.63
N LEU A 131 -18.71 -6.78 32.69
CA LEU A 131 -19.21 -6.85 34.06
C LEU A 131 -18.12 -6.32 35.00
N ASP A 132 -18.47 -5.99 36.24
CA ASP A 132 -17.51 -5.46 37.24
C ASP A 132 -16.33 -6.41 37.52
N ASN A 133 -16.47 -7.70 37.18
CA ASN A 133 -15.49 -8.76 37.39
C ASN A 133 -14.94 -9.37 36.08
N GLY A 134 -15.12 -8.73 34.91
CA GLY A 134 -14.55 -9.17 33.62
C GLY A 134 -15.55 -9.20 32.46
N MET A 135 -15.27 -10.00 31.44
CA MET A 135 -16.05 -10.17 30.21
C MET A 135 -16.79 -11.52 30.19
N ILE A 136 -17.99 -11.54 29.60
CA ILE A 136 -18.62 -12.76 29.08
C ILE A 136 -19.16 -12.54 27.66
N GLY A 137 -19.00 -13.55 26.80
CA GLY A 137 -19.46 -13.53 25.41
C GLY A 137 -20.91 -14.03 25.22
N TYR A 138 -21.54 -13.60 24.15
CA TYR A 138 -22.87 -14.01 23.69
C TYR A 138 -22.91 -14.09 22.16
N ILE A 139 -23.98 -14.69 21.60
CA ILE A 139 -24.30 -14.57 20.17
C ILE A 139 -25.67 -13.93 19.96
N ALA A 140 -25.83 -13.24 18.84
CA ALA A 140 -27.08 -12.66 18.39
C ALA A 140 -27.35 -13.11 16.94
N VAL A 141 -28.55 -13.60 16.67
CA VAL A 141 -28.86 -14.34 15.44
C VAL A 141 -30.25 -14.01 14.93
N GLU A 142 -30.41 -13.84 13.63
CA GLU A 142 -31.74 -13.83 13.02
C GLU A 142 -32.32 -15.26 13.01
N TYR A 143 -33.63 -15.36 13.12
CA TYR A 143 -34.33 -16.65 13.05
C TYR A 143 -34.02 -17.43 11.75
N ALA A 144 -33.76 -16.72 10.65
CA ALA A 144 -33.37 -17.31 9.38
C ALA A 144 -31.99 -17.99 9.40
N ALA A 145 -31.10 -17.63 10.34
CA ALA A 145 -29.77 -18.23 10.44
C ALA A 145 -29.78 -19.64 11.03
N PHE A 146 -30.88 -20.06 11.68
CA PHE A 146 -30.99 -21.36 12.36
C PHE A 146 -30.77 -22.56 11.44
N THR A 147 -31.04 -22.42 10.14
CA THR A 147 -30.84 -23.48 9.13
C THR A 147 -29.44 -23.52 8.53
N ASN A 148 -28.54 -22.62 8.93
CA ASN A 148 -27.17 -22.53 8.43
C ASN A 148 -26.17 -22.85 9.56
N SER A 149 -25.92 -24.14 9.78
CA SER A 149 -25.02 -24.62 10.84
C SER A 149 -23.61 -24.01 10.74
N TYR A 150 -23.13 -23.65 9.54
CA TYR A 150 -21.82 -23.05 9.33
C TYR A 150 -21.72 -21.65 9.91
N VAL A 151 -22.70 -20.79 9.68
CA VAL A 151 -22.71 -19.44 10.25
C VAL A 151 -22.87 -19.49 11.77
N ILE A 152 -23.71 -20.38 12.29
CA ILE A 152 -23.89 -20.55 13.74
C ILE A 152 -22.60 -21.04 14.41
N ALA A 153 -21.89 -21.99 13.78
CA ALA A 153 -20.61 -22.49 14.27
C ALA A 153 -19.50 -21.42 14.18
N HIS A 154 -19.49 -20.59 13.13
CA HIS A 154 -18.56 -19.46 12.97
C HIS A 154 -18.72 -18.43 14.10
N GLU A 155 -19.93 -17.89 14.30
CA GLU A 155 -20.16 -16.88 15.36
C GLU A 155 -19.90 -17.45 16.76
N PHE A 156 -20.20 -18.73 17.00
CA PHE A 156 -19.88 -19.35 18.27
C PHE A 156 -18.38 -19.63 18.46
N ALA A 157 -17.62 -19.85 17.38
CA ALA A 157 -16.16 -19.96 17.45
C ALA A 157 -15.53 -18.66 18.01
N HIS A 158 -16.04 -17.48 17.63
CA HIS A 158 -15.63 -16.21 18.23
C HIS A 158 -15.88 -16.14 19.73
N VAL A 159 -17.01 -16.67 20.21
CA VAL A 159 -17.28 -16.78 21.65
C VAL A 159 -16.25 -17.71 22.33
N CYS A 160 -15.83 -18.81 21.69
CA CYS A 160 -14.72 -19.65 22.20
C CYS A 160 -13.34 -18.96 22.13
N GLN A 161 -13.07 -18.12 21.12
CA GLN A 161 -11.84 -17.32 21.03
C GLN A 161 -11.77 -16.29 22.17
N LEU A 162 -12.86 -15.56 22.43
CA LEU A 162 -12.99 -14.63 23.56
C LEU A 162 -12.72 -15.32 24.90
N HIS A 163 -13.35 -16.46 25.14
CA HIS A 163 -13.17 -17.20 26.41
C HIS A 163 -11.86 -18.01 26.48
N SER A 164 -10.99 -17.93 25.48
CA SER A 164 -9.64 -18.51 25.57
C SER A 164 -8.76 -17.77 26.58
N GLY A 165 -9.05 -16.50 26.87
CA GLY A 165 -8.41 -15.72 27.93
C GLY A 165 -7.01 -15.16 27.62
N GLY A 166 -6.45 -15.47 26.45
CA GLY A 166 -5.19 -14.88 25.97
C GLY A 166 -5.36 -13.48 25.39
N GLY A 167 -4.25 -12.80 25.11
CA GLY A 167 -4.20 -11.38 24.74
C GLY A 167 -4.83 -11.00 23.39
N PHE A 168 -5.01 -11.93 22.44
CA PHE A 168 -5.61 -11.57 21.14
C PHE A 168 -7.05 -11.09 21.24
N ALA A 169 -7.84 -11.66 22.15
CA ALA A 169 -9.26 -11.33 22.32
C ALA A 169 -9.52 -10.00 23.06
N ASN A 170 -8.47 -9.31 23.50
CA ASN A 170 -8.56 -8.02 24.21
C ASN A 170 -7.95 -6.89 23.35
N ASN A 171 -8.64 -6.53 22.26
CA ASN A 171 -8.29 -5.40 21.37
C ASN A 171 -6.86 -5.42 20.80
N ASN A 172 -6.26 -6.59 20.55
CA ASN A 172 -4.95 -6.67 19.91
C ASN A 172 -5.02 -6.13 18.46
N PRO A 173 -4.18 -5.14 18.09
CA PRO A 173 -4.31 -4.42 16.81
C PRO A 173 -4.03 -5.27 15.56
N THR A 174 -3.31 -6.41 15.68
CA THR A 174 -2.87 -7.24 14.54
C THR A 174 -3.56 -8.59 14.43
N SER A 175 -4.34 -8.99 15.44
CA SER A 175 -4.99 -10.30 15.49
C SER A 175 -6.22 -10.45 14.57
N GLY A 176 -6.81 -9.35 14.10
CA GLY A 176 -8.06 -9.33 13.31
C GLY A 176 -8.14 -10.31 12.14
N PRO A 177 -7.12 -10.42 11.25
CA PRO A 177 -7.17 -11.38 10.14
C PRO A 177 -7.18 -12.84 10.61
N PHE A 178 -6.52 -13.13 11.73
CA PHE A 178 -6.50 -14.46 12.35
C PHE A 178 -7.83 -14.77 13.06
N TRP A 179 -8.54 -13.75 13.55
CA TRP A 179 -9.83 -13.88 14.23
C TRP A 179 -10.86 -14.62 13.36
N GLU A 180 -11.12 -14.11 12.15
CA GLU A 180 -12.04 -14.74 11.19
C GLU A 180 -11.50 -16.05 10.63
N MET A 181 -10.20 -16.11 10.29
CA MET A 181 -9.57 -17.31 9.76
C MET A 181 -9.78 -18.52 10.70
N TYR A 182 -9.63 -18.30 12.01
CA TYR A 182 -9.82 -19.36 13.00
C TYR A 182 -11.29 -19.72 13.24
N ALA A 183 -12.23 -18.79 13.07
CA ALA A 183 -13.65 -19.12 13.14
C ALA A 183 -14.10 -19.95 11.92
N ASP A 184 -13.64 -19.60 10.71
CA ASP A 184 -13.87 -20.41 9.51
C ASP A 184 -13.23 -21.80 9.62
N TYR A 185 -12.04 -21.87 10.20
CA TYR A 185 -11.34 -23.12 10.50
C TYR A 185 -12.19 -24.01 11.42
N MET A 186 -12.62 -23.48 12.57
CA MET A 186 -13.39 -24.21 13.57
C MET A 186 -14.76 -24.62 13.02
N SER A 187 -15.42 -23.74 12.26
CA SER A 187 -16.70 -24.04 11.61
C SER A 187 -16.55 -25.11 10.52
N GLY A 188 -15.52 -24.99 9.66
CA GLY A 188 -15.18 -25.98 8.64
C GLY A 188 -14.88 -27.36 9.22
N LYS A 189 -14.12 -27.43 10.33
CA LYS A 189 -13.81 -28.68 11.06
C LYS A 189 -15.07 -29.37 11.61
N PHE A 190 -16.07 -28.61 12.08
CA PHE A 190 -17.38 -29.15 12.42
C PHE A 190 -18.12 -29.65 11.17
N HIS A 191 -18.12 -28.87 10.08
CA HIS A 191 -18.82 -29.17 8.82
C HIS A 191 -18.27 -30.35 8.02
N HIS A 192 -17.03 -30.76 8.27
CA HIS A 192 -16.50 -32.04 7.78
C HIS A 192 -17.30 -33.24 8.29
N ARG A 193 -18.02 -33.11 9.42
CA ARG A 193 -18.96 -34.13 9.92
C ARG A 193 -20.30 -34.13 9.16
N GLU A 194 -20.69 -32.98 8.58
CA GLU A 194 -22.05 -32.77 8.06
C GLU A 194 -22.19 -32.79 6.53
N ASN A 195 -21.14 -32.48 5.73
CA ASN A 195 -20.96 -32.87 4.30
C ASN A 195 -19.89 -32.05 3.51
N GLY A 196 -19.14 -31.11 4.11
CA GLY A 196 -18.41 -30.10 3.33
C GLY A 196 -17.08 -29.57 3.88
N THR A 197 -16.49 -28.64 3.12
CA THR A 197 -15.33 -27.81 3.48
C THR A 197 -15.63 -26.38 3.05
N THR A 198 -15.05 -25.39 3.75
CA THR A 198 -15.24 -23.97 3.51
C THR A 198 -14.13 -23.36 2.63
N LEU A 199 -13.17 -24.16 2.16
CA LEU A 199 -12.11 -23.74 1.23
C LEU A 199 -12.72 -22.94 0.06
N SER A 200 -12.09 -21.81 -0.29
CA SER A 200 -12.56 -20.90 -1.34
C SER A 200 -11.58 -20.79 -2.51
N ALA A 201 -12.07 -20.34 -3.67
CA ALA A 201 -11.22 -19.97 -4.80
C ALA A 201 -10.27 -18.79 -4.45
N ASN A 202 -10.76 -17.81 -3.69
CA ASN A 202 -9.99 -16.64 -3.25
C ASN A 202 -8.76 -17.04 -2.42
N THR A 203 -8.89 -18.05 -1.58
CA THR A 203 -7.77 -18.63 -0.81
C THR A 203 -6.60 -18.99 -1.72
N LEU A 204 -6.88 -19.54 -2.91
CA LEU A 204 -5.85 -20.01 -3.85
C LEU A 204 -5.29 -18.89 -4.74
N SER A 205 -6.07 -17.83 -5.02
CA SER A 205 -5.68 -16.71 -5.89
C SER A 205 -4.75 -15.68 -5.23
N TYR A 206 -4.63 -15.70 -3.90
CA TYR A 206 -3.93 -14.65 -3.14
C TYR A 206 -2.85 -15.19 -2.19
N ASN A 207 -2.35 -16.42 -2.42
CA ASN A 207 -1.28 -17.05 -1.63
C ASN A 207 0.02 -16.21 -1.54
N HIS A 208 0.25 -15.33 -2.52
CA HIS A 208 1.43 -14.48 -2.62
C HIS A 208 1.37 -13.21 -1.76
N LEU A 209 0.19 -12.88 -1.20
CA LEU A 209 0.02 -11.73 -0.30
C LEU A 209 0.37 -12.09 1.15
N TYR A 210 0.46 -11.09 2.02
CA TYR A 210 0.67 -11.29 3.45
C TYR A 210 -0.40 -12.23 4.01
N PHE A 211 0.01 -13.23 4.80
CA PHE A 211 -0.90 -14.24 5.32
C PHE A 211 -1.25 -13.98 6.79
N PRO A 212 -2.54 -13.92 7.18
CA PRO A 212 -3.75 -13.78 6.36
C PRO A 212 -3.92 -12.38 5.74
N HIS A 213 -4.50 -12.27 4.55
CA HIS A 213 -4.69 -10.99 3.86
C HIS A 213 -6.11 -10.45 4.00
N GLY A 214 -6.29 -9.12 3.93
CA GLY A 214 -7.59 -8.46 3.81
C GLY A 214 -8.43 -8.83 2.56
N LYS A 215 -7.91 -9.70 1.68
CA LYS A 215 -8.60 -10.32 0.52
C LYS A 215 -9.16 -11.72 0.81
N ASN A 216 -8.56 -12.47 1.74
CA ASN A 216 -8.80 -13.90 1.96
C ASN A 216 -8.82 -14.32 3.43
N TYR A 217 -8.81 -13.39 4.38
CA TYR A 217 -8.90 -13.68 5.82
C TYR A 217 -10.09 -14.60 6.17
N TYR A 218 -11.20 -14.46 5.44
CA TYR A 218 -12.20 -15.51 5.31
C TYR A 218 -11.72 -16.65 4.40
N ASN A 219 -11.75 -17.87 4.94
CA ASN A 219 -11.45 -19.15 4.29
C ASN A 219 -9.97 -19.43 3.96
N CYS A 220 -9.00 -18.68 4.49
CA CYS A 220 -7.56 -18.97 4.34
C CYS A 220 -6.96 -19.88 5.43
N TRP A 221 -7.76 -20.69 6.10
CA TRP A 221 -7.37 -21.48 7.28
C TRP A 221 -6.41 -22.68 7.04
N LEU A 222 -5.81 -22.81 5.85
CA LEU A 222 -4.92 -23.94 5.55
C LEU A 222 -3.68 -24.00 6.46
N LEU A 223 -3.23 -22.88 7.05
CA LEU A 223 -2.17 -22.89 8.07
C LEU A 223 -2.64 -23.50 9.40
N ALA A 224 -3.88 -23.21 9.82
CA ALA A 224 -4.47 -23.86 11.00
C ALA A 224 -4.67 -25.37 10.75
N ALA A 225 -5.10 -25.77 9.55
CA ALA A 225 -5.14 -27.18 9.16
C ALA A 225 -3.74 -27.82 9.16
N TYR A 226 -2.71 -27.10 8.70
CA TYR A 226 -1.32 -27.57 8.79
C TYR A 226 -0.90 -27.82 10.25
N PHE A 227 -1.18 -26.92 11.18
CA PHE A 227 -0.84 -27.12 12.59
C PHE A 227 -1.54 -28.36 13.19
N ASP A 228 -2.81 -28.57 12.85
CA ASP A 228 -3.62 -29.70 13.31
C ASP A 228 -3.17 -31.06 12.72
N GLU A 229 -2.67 -31.05 11.48
CA GLU A 229 -2.18 -32.26 10.79
C GLU A 229 -0.73 -32.61 11.12
N ASN A 230 0.01 -31.72 11.80
CA ASN A 230 1.42 -31.93 12.16
C ASN A 230 1.75 -31.70 13.65
N PRO A 231 1.02 -32.29 14.61
CA PRO A 231 1.31 -32.13 16.03
C PRO A 231 2.71 -32.65 16.41
N GLN A 232 3.30 -33.55 15.62
CA GLN A 232 4.69 -34.00 15.77
C GLN A 232 5.75 -32.92 15.43
N ILE A 233 5.35 -31.84 14.75
CA ILE A 233 6.22 -30.70 14.40
C ILE A 233 5.94 -29.53 15.35
N VAL A 234 4.67 -29.13 15.47
CA VAL A 234 4.28 -27.90 16.19
C VAL A 234 3.82 -28.14 17.64
N GLY A 235 3.63 -29.40 18.03
CA GLY A 235 3.07 -29.78 19.33
C GLY A 235 1.55 -29.99 19.29
N GLU A 236 1.06 -30.78 20.23
CA GLU A 236 -0.36 -31.11 20.38
C GLU A 236 -1.24 -29.87 20.61
N TYR A 237 -2.42 -29.86 19.98
CA TYR A 237 -3.45 -28.81 20.09
C TYR A 237 -2.97 -27.37 19.87
N PHE A 238 -1.95 -27.18 19.02
CA PHE A 238 -1.33 -25.88 18.75
C PHE A 238 -2.33 -24.76 18.42
N ASN A 239 -3.38 -25.06 17.65
CA ASN A 239 -4.45 -24.12 17.32
C ASN A 239 -5.20 -23.55 18.53
N SER A 240 -5.41 -24.37 19.58
CA SER A 240 -6.03 -23.92 20.83
C SER A 240 -5.03 -23.17 21.72
N ARG A 241 -3.79 -23.66 21.78
CA ARG A 241 -2.67 -23.02 22.48
C ARG A 241 -2.41 -21.60 21.95
N PHE A 242 -2.44 -21.42 20.63
CA PHE A 242 -2.28 -20.12 19.97
C PHE A 242 -3.23 -19.05 20.54
N TRP A 243 -4.49 -19.39 20.80
CA TRP A 243 -5.44 -18.45 21.42
C TRP A 243 -5.21 -18.27 22.92
N LYS A 244 -5.06 -19.37 23.67
CA LYS A 244 -4.96 -19.35 25.15
C LYS A 244 -3.66 -18.78 25.69
N GLU A 245 -2.55 -19.03 25.00
CA GLU A 245 -1.20 -18.65 25.39
C GLU A 245 -0.73 -17.37 24.67
N SER A 246 -1.60 -16.67 23.94
CA SER A 246 -1.31 -15.38 23.31
C SER A 246 -1.08 -14.27 24.35
N ILE A 247 -0.14 -13.37 24.08
CA ILE A 247 0.17 -12.23 24.95
C ILE A 247 -0.51 -10.96 24.41
N GLN A 248 -0.86 -10.02 25.30
CA GLN A 248 -1.43 -8.72 24.92
C GLN A 248 -0.45 -7.98 23.98
N ASP A 249 -0.99 -7.41 22.90
CA ASP A 249 -0.25 -6.67 21.87
C ASP A 249 0.88 -7.44 21.16
N GLU A 250 1.00 -8.75 21.38
CA GLU A 250 1.92 -9.64 20.66
C GLU A 250 1.47 -9.83 19.21
N PHE A 251 2.41 -9.92 18.27
CA PHE A 251 2.11 -10.19 16.87
C PHE A 251 1.89 -11.70 16.64
N PRO A 252 0.84 -12.12 15.92
CA PRO A 252 0.54 -13.55 15.68
C PRO A 252 1.70 -14.44 15.22
N PHE A 253 2.63 -13.95 14.39
CA PHE A 253 3.80 -14.75 14.00
C PHE A 253 4.84 -14.89 15.12
N ASP A 254 4.97 -13.92 16.01
CA ASP A 254 5.82 -14.05 17.21
C ASP A 254 5.21 -15.04 18.21
N THR A 255 3.88 -15.02 18.38
CA THR A 255 3.15 -16.06 19.15
C THR A 255 3.40 -17.45 18.56
N ILE A 256 3.30 -17.62 17.24
CA ILE A 256 3.58 -18.92 16.59
C ILE A 256 5.03 -19.34 16.87
N LYS A 257 6.00 -18.46 16.60
CA LYS A 257 7.44 -18.70 16.81
C LYS A 257 7.76 -19.06 18.28
N ARG A 258 7.10 -18.44 19.25
CA ARG A 258 7.25 -18.70 20.69
C ARG A 258 6.61 -20.01 21.15
N LEU A 259 5.52 -20.44 20.53
CA LEU A 259 4.78 -21.64 20.94
C LEU A 259 5.30 -22.94 20.31
N LEU A 260 6.14 -22.85 19.28
CA LEU A 260 6.81 -23.98 18.64
C LEU A 260 7.79 -24.68 19.61
N PRO A 261 7.97 -26.00 19.51
CA PRO A 261 9.02 -26.72 20.22
C PRO A 261 10.42 -26.26 19.76
N GLU A 262 11.43 -26.34 20.64
CA GLU A 262 12.84 -25.99 20.32
C GLU A 262 13.41 -26.77 19.11
N SER A 263 12.81 -27.90 18.73
CA SER A 263 13.19 -28.71 17.57
C SER A 263 12.60 -28.23 16.24
N ALA A 264 11.73 -27.22 16.22
CA ALA A 264 11.06 -26.71 15.03
C ALA A 264 11.49 -25.27 14.72
N ASP A 265 12.04 -25.06 13.52
CA ASP A 265 12.29 -23.70 13.01
C ASP A 265 11.00 -23.10 12.44
N PHE A 266 10.72 -21.84 12.80
CA PHE A 266 9.51 -21.14 12.37
C PHE A 266 9.46 -20.93 10.85
N LYS A 267 10.59 -20.65 10.20
CA LYS A 267 10.63 -20.45 8.75
C LYS A 267 10.43 -21.77 8.03
N ASP A 268 11.05 -22.85 8.50
CA ASP A 268 10.83 -24.19 7.95
C ASP A 268 9.37 -24.65 8.09
N VAL A 269 8.70 -24.32 9.20
CA VAL A 269 7.24 -24.54 9.37
C VAL A 269 6.43 -23.80 8.31
N LEU A 270 6.73 -22.52 8.02
CA LEU A 270 6.07 -21.77 6.94
C LEU A 270 6.40 -22.33 5.55
N GLY A 271 7.64 -22.76 5.31
CA GLY A 271 8.06 -23.38 4.05
C GLY A 271 7.40 -24.73 3.78
N ASP A 272 7.26 -25.56 4.82
CA ASP A 272 6.57 -26.85 4.74
C ASP A 272 5.06 -26.68 4.55
N TYR A 273 4.45 -25.71 5.24
CA TYR A 273 3.08 -25.26 4.97
C TYR A 273 2.92 -24.84 3.50
N ALA A 274 3.76 -23.92 3.00
CA ALA A 274 3.65 -23.37 1.65
C ALA A 274 3.74 -24.44 0.56
N ARG A 275 4.71 -25.37 0.65
CA ARG A 275 4.86 -26.45 -0.34
C ARG A 275 3.70 -27.43 -0.35
N ARG A 276 3.07 -27.68 0.81
CA ARG A 276 1.84 -28.49 0.91
C ARG A 276 0.62 -27.74 0.38
N ALA A 277 0.47 -26.46 0.73
CA ALA A 277 -0.63 -25.60 0.31
C ALA A 277 -0.67 -25.41 -1.22
N ALA A 278 0.47 -25.19 -1.87
CA ALA A 278 0.60 -25.08 -3.32
C ALA A 278 -0.02 -26.24 -4.12
N VAL A 279 -0.03 -27.46 -3.55
CA VAL A 279 -0.54 -28.68 -4.20
C VAL A 279 -1.68 -29.36 -3.45
N LEU A 280 -2.26 -28.64 -2.47
CA LEU A 280 -3.38 -29.04 -1.61
C LEU A 280 -3.16 -30.37 -0.86
N ASP A 281 -1.94 -30.62 -0.40
CA ASP A 281 -1.55 -31.85 0.30
C ASP A 281 -1.96 -31.82 1.78
N PHE A 282 -3.24 -32.09 2.02
CA PHE A 282 -3.91 -32.15 3.32
C PHE A 282 -4.85 -33.36 3.40
N GLN A 283 -5.39 -33.69 4.58
CA GLN A 283 -6.26 -34.87 4.78
C GLN A 283 -7.45 -34.95 3.80
N MET A 284 -8.01 -33.81 3.39
CA MET A 284 -9.12 -33.73 2.44
C MET A 284 -8.72 -33.44 0.98
N ARG A 285 -7.47 -33.71 0.59
CA ARG A 285 -6.91 -33.40 -0.73
C ARG A 285 -7.82 -33.75 -1.90
N ASP A 286 -8.38 -34.96 -1.95
CA ASP A 286 -9.26 -35.39 -3.06
C ASP A 286 -10.47 -34.45 -3.22
N LYS A 287 -11.06 -33.95 -2.12
CA LYS A 287 -12.16 -32.98 -2.16
C LYS A 287 -11.69 -31.58 -2.55
N TYR A 288 -10.52 -31.15 -2.08
CA TYR A 288 -9.97 -29.83 -2.43
C TYR A 288 -9.60 -29.76 -3.92
N ILE A 289 -9.04 -30.84 -4.48
CA ILE A 289 -8.74 -30.95 -5.91
C ILE A 289 -10.03 -31.04 -6.74
N GLN A 290 -11.06 -31.75 -6.28
CA GLN A 290 -12.39 -31.71 -6.91
C GLN A 290 -12.91 -30.27 -7.01
N LEU A 291 -12.96 -29.54 -5.89
CA LEU A 291 -13.43 -28.15 -5.86
C LEU A 291 -12.58 -27.22 -6.73
N LYS A 292 -11.24 -27.33 -6.67
CA LYS A 292 -10.33 -26.57 -7.54
C LYS A 292 -10.67 -26.78 -9.01
N ASN A 293 -10.90 -28.03 -9.43
CA ASN A 293 -11.22 -28.37 -10.81
C ASN A 293 -12.62 -27.88 -11.21
N GLU A 294 -13.62 -27.97 -10.33
CA GLU A 294 -14.97 -27.43 -10.55
C GLU A 294 -14.94 -25.91 -10.73
N TRP A 295 -14.19 -25.17 -9.90
CA TRP A 295 -14.02 -23.72 -10.01
C TRP A 295 -13.25 -23.29 -11.25
N ILE A 296 -12.24 -24.06 -11.69
CA ILE A 296 -11.54 -23.81 -12.95
C ILE A 296 -12.48 -24.04 -14.14
N GLN A 297 -13.25 -25.13 -14.13
CA GLN A 297 -14.18 -25.47 -15.23
C GLN A 297 -15.34 -24.47 -15.37
N ASN A 298 -15.85 -23.94 -14.27
CA ASN A 298 -16.94 -22.95 -14.29
C ASN A 298 -16.47 -21.49 -14.35
N GLY A 299 -15.16 -21.23 -14.30
CA GLY A 299 -14.57 -19.89 -14.37
C GLY A 299 -14.63 -19.07 -13.07
N THR A 300 -14.90 -19.70 -11.92
CA THR A 300 -14.79 -19.06 -10.59
C THR A 300 -13.32 -18.87 -10.18
N LEU A 301 -12.43 -19.77 -10.62
CA LEU A 301 -11.00 -19.74 -10.30
C LEU A 301 -10.17 -19.70 -11.60
N ASP A 302 -9.46 -18.60 -11.81
CA ASP A 302 -8.52 -18.45 -12.93
C ASP A 302 -7.12 -18.86 -12.49
N THR A 303 -6.52 -19.84 -13.17
CA THR A 303 -5.21 -20.39 -12.81
C THR A 303 -4.08 -19.36 -12.90
N ARG A 304 -4.26 -18.28 -13.68
CA ARG A 304 -3.25 -17.20 -13.80
C ARG A 304 -2.97 -16.50 -12.47
N TYR A 305 -3.95 -16.47 -11.57
CA TYR A 305 -3.80 -15.84 -10.26
C TYR A 305 -3.26 -16.79 -9.17
N ILE A 306 -3.18 -18.10 -9.47
CA ILE A 306 -2.60 -19.13 -8.57
C ILE A 306 -1.11 -19.32 -8.88
N TYR A 307 -0.78 -19.40 -10.17
CA TYR A 307 0.52 -19.81 -10.68
C TYR A 307 1.14 -18.65 -11.48
N PRO A 308 1.85 -17.71 -10.82
CA PRO A 308 2.47 -16.60 -11.53
C PRO A 308 3.54 -17.09 -12.51
N GLU A 309 3.61 -16.43 -13.65
CA GLU A 309 4.55 -16.73 -14.73
C GLU A 309 5.80 -15.88 -14.56
N LEU A 310 6.98 -16.46 -14.78
CA LEU A 310 8.23 -15.74 -14.59
C LEU A 310 8.58 -14.88 -15.81
N GLU A 311 9.14 -13.70 -15.55
CA GLU A 311 9.68 -12.77 -16.54
C GLU A 311 11.14 -13.09 -16.86
N ARG A 312 11.59 -12.79 -18.07
CA ARG A 312 13.00 -12.92 -18.45
C ARG A 312 13.80 -11.74 -17.91
N VAL A 313 14.89 -12.00 -17.20
CA VAL A 313 15.76 -10.94 -16.67
C VAL A 313 16.53 -10.28 -17.83
N PRO A 314 16.29 -9.01 -18.18
CA PRO A 314 16.88 -8.39 -19.38
C PRO A 314 18.41 -8.32 -19.35
N ASP A 315 18.99 -8.31 -18.15
CA ASP A 315 20.42 -8.17 -17.89
C ASP A 315 21.17 -9.47 -17.56
N LYS A 316 20.48 -10.61 -17.42
CA LYS A 316 21.06 -11.90 -17.04
C LYS A 316 20.53 -13.02 -17.92
N GLU A 317 21.34 -13.49 -18.86
CA GLU A 317 20.95 -14.57 -19.78
C GLU A 317 20.61 -15.87 -19.02
N GLY A 318 19.47 -16.48 -19.36
CA GLY A 318 18.98 -17.72 -18.74
C GLY A 318 18.40 -17.57 -17.33
N PHE A 319 18.35 -16.34 -16.80
CA PHE A 319 17.66 -16.05 -15.54
C PHE A 319 16.22 -15.58 -15.76
N TRP A 320 15.40 -15.94 -14.80
CA TRP A 320 13.99 -15.62 -14.71
C TRP A 320 13.71 -14.91 -13.39
N ARG A 321 12.67 -14.09 -13.33
CA ARG A 321 12.26 -13.35 -12.13
C ARG A 321 10.75 -13.52 -11.90
N VAL A 322 10.32 -13.53 -10.65
CA VAL A 322 8.89 -13.38 -10.34
C VAL A 322 8.45 -11.94 -10.66
N PRO A 323 7.26 -11.71 -11.25
CA PRO A 323 6.72 -10.36 -11.44
C PRO A 323 6.63 -9.63 -10.09
N LEU A 324 6.93 -8.34 -10.05
CA LEU A 324 7.05 -7.56 -8.80
C LEU A 324 5.78 -7.57 -7.96
N GLU A 325 4.63 -7.41 -8.63
CA GLU A 325 3.29 -7.41 -8.06
C GLU A 325 2.83 -8.80 -7.59
N TYR A 326 3.48 -9.87 -8.06
CA TYR A 326 3.26 -11.25 -7.64
C TYR A 326 4.34 -11.82 -6.72
N ALA A 327 5.46 -11.12 -6.52
CA ALA A 327 6.50 -11.51 -5.58
C ALA A 327 5.91 -11.68 -4.16
N PRO A 328 6.35 -12.68 -3.39
CA PRO A 328 5.70 -13.02 -2.14
C PRO A 328 5.91 -11.91 -1.11
N MET A 329 4.85 -11.52 -0.41
CA MET A 329 4.95 -10.79 0.87
C MET A 329 5.32 -11.76 1.99
N GLN A 330 5.75 -11.25 3.16
CA GLN A 330 6.13 -12.09 4.31
C GLN A 330 5.03 -13.12 4.67
N GLY A 331 5.41 -14.39 4.82
CA GLY A 331 4.48 -15.51 5.07
C GLY A 331 3.62 -15.94 3.86
N GLY A 332 3.63 -15.16 2.78
CA GLY A 332 3.06 -15.53 1.48
C GLY A 332 4.03 -16.34 0.63
N PHE A 333 3.50 -17.01 -0.39
CA PHE A 333 4.25 -17.89 -1.27
C PHE A 333 3.75 -17.89 -2.72
N ASN A 334 4.65 -18.25 -3.65
CA ASN A 334 4.33 -18.56 -5.03
C ASN A 334 4.43 -20.06 -5.32
N ALA A 335 3.66 -20.53 -6.30
CA ALA A 335 3.81 -21.84 -6.91
C ALA A 335 4.12 -21.66 -8.41
N ILE A 336 5.40 -21.68 -8.78
CA ILE A 336 5.83 -21.54 -10.17
C ILE A 336 5.73 -22.90 -10.86
N ARG A 337 4.85 -23.02 -11.85
CA ARG A 337 4.72 -24.25 -12.63
C ARG A 337 5.91 -24.42 -13.57
N LEU A 338 6.51 -25.60 -13.56
CA LEU A 338 7.62 -25.99 -14.43
C LEU A 338 7.17 -27.08 -15.42
N LEU A 339 7.75 -27.05 -16.62
CA LEU A 339 7.55 -28.03 -17.69
C LEU A 339 8.85 -28.83 -17.87
N PRO A 340 8.95 -30.07 -17.35
CA PRO A 340 10.15 -30.88 -17.46
C PRO A 340 10.52 -31.21 -18.91
N GLU A 341 11.83 -31.09 -19.19
CA GLU A 341 12.47 -31.47 -20.46
C GLU A 341 13.40 -32.69 -20.28
N ASP A 342 13.76 -33.01 -19.04
CA ASP A 342 14.64 -34.11 -18.65
C ASP A 342 14.05 -34.90 -17.47
N ASN A 343 14.66 -36.02 -17.09
CA ASN A 343 14.27 -36.81 -15.92
C ASN A 343 14.73 -36.20 -14.57
N LYS A 344 15.22 -34.97 -14.58
CA LYS A 344 15.72 -34.23 -13.42
C LYS A 344 15.48 -32.74 -13.62
N VAL A 345 14.99 -32.07 -12.58
CA VAL A 345 14.94 -30.60 -12.52
C VAL A 345 15.94 -30.10 -11.49
N ALA A 346 16.66 -29.04 -11.86
CA ALA A 346 17.49 -28.27 -10.96
C ALA A 346 17.14 -26.79 -11.07
N VAL A 347 17.20 -26.09 -9.95
CA VAL A 347 17.03 -24.63 -9.86
C VAL A 347 18.16 -24.05 -9.04
N GLU A 348 18.52 -22.82 -9.36
CA GLU A 348 19.50 -22.01 -8.64
C GLU A 348 18.77 -20.72 -8.25
N LEU A 349 18.34 -20.63 -6.98
CA LEU A 349 17.50 -19.54 -6.48
C LEU A 349 18.37 -18.47 -5.82
N TYR A 350 18.08 -17.23 -6.19
CA TYR A 350 18.68 -16.03 -5.63
C TYR A 350 17.56 -15.10 -5.21
N GLY A 351 17.57 -14.62 -3.97
CA GLY A 351 16.92 -13.36 -3.69
C GLY A 351 17.50 -12.28 -4.60
N VAL A 352 16.69 -11.30 -4.97
CA VAL A 352 17.24 -10.04 -5.52
C VAL A 352 17.78 -9.26 -4.34
N LYS A 353 18.89 -9.81 -3.81
CA LYS A 353 19.47 -9.41 -2.55
C LYS A 353 20.13 -8.06 -2.66
N HIS A 354 20.17 -7.50 -1.48
CA HIS A 354 20.45 -6.13 -1.17
C HIS A 354 21.83 -6.12 -0.47
N MET A 355 22.73 -5.23 -0.89
CA MET A 355 24.05 -5.00 -0.29
C MET A 355 23.97 -4.20 1.04
N ASN A 356 22.91 -4.41 1.84
CA ASN A 356 22.87 -4.27 3.31
C ASN A 356 21.50 -4.62 3.92
N ASP A 357 20.42 -4.81 3.16
CA ASP A 357 19.19 -5.43 3.72
C ASP A 357 19.38 -6.94 3.97
N SER A 358 19.83 -7.26 5.18
CA SER A 358 19.96 -8.62 5.68
C SER A 358 18.62 -9.33 5.89
N ASN A 359 17.48 -8.64 5.82
CA ASN A 359 16.19 -9.20 6.22
C ASN A 359 15.53 -10.10 5.15
N GLN A 360 16.07 -10.16 3.92
CA GLN A 360 15.53 -11.02 2.87
C GLN A 360 16.01 -12.48 3.01
N ASP A 361 15.07 -13.38 3.34
CA ASP A 361 15.27 -14.83 3.36
C ASP A 361 14.00 -15.58 2.89
N PHE A 362 14.17 -16.82 2.44
CA PHE A 362 13.14 -17.63 1.80
C PHE A 362 13.14 -19.06 2.35
N ARG A 363 12.02 -19.76 2.14
CA ARG A 363 11.98 -21.22 2.11
C ARG A 363 11.33 -21.69 0.82
N ALA A 364 12.13 -22.38 0.00
CA ALA A 364 11.75 -22.91 -1.29
C ALA A 364 11.78 -24.44 -1.32
N SER A 365 11.02 -25.03 -2.25
CA SER A 365 11.00 -26.48 -2.49
C SER A 365 10.62 -26.79 -3.94
N LEU A 366 11.26 -27.82 -4.51
CA LEU A 366 10.77 -28.45 -5.73
C LEU A 366 9.74 -29.52 -5.36
N VAL A 367 8.55 -29.42 -5.94
CA VAL A 367 7.39 -30.28 -5.63
C VAL A 367 6.96 -31.03 -6.88
N ILE A 368 6.83 -32.35 -6.78
CA ILE A 368 6.35 -33.22 -7.86
C ILE A 368 5.03 -33.86 -7.43
N VAL A 369 3.97 -33.57 -8.19
CA VAL A 369 2.63 -34.15 -8.04
C VAL A 369 2.48 -35.34 -8.98
N ASP A 370 2.65 -36.55 -8.45
CA ASP A 370 2.34 -37.79 -9.16
C ASP A 370 0.84 -38.11 -9.00
N ASN A 371 0.04 -37.56 -9.92
CA ASN A 371 -1.40 -37.79 -9.97
C ASN A 371 -1.77 -39.26 -10.28
N ALA A 372 -0.88 -40.03 -10.90
CA ALA A 372 -1.14 -41.44 -11.25
C ALA A 372 -1.03 -42.36 -10.03
N ASN A 373 -0.03 -42.14 -9.18
CA ASN A 373 0.20 -42.90 -7.96
C ASN A 373 -0.33 -42.22 -6.68
N LYS A 374 -1.04 -41.08 -6.82
CA LYS A 374 -1.50 -40.20 -5.73
C LYS A 374 -0.38 -39.84 -4.72
N LYS A 375 0.82 -39.57 -5.22
CA LYS A 375 2.00 -39.29 -4.37
C LYS A 375 2.51 -37.88 -4.61
N ILE A 376 2.83 -37.16 -3.54
CA ILE A 376 3.63 -35.94 -3.61
C ILE A 376 5.08 -36.27 -3.24
N ASN A 377 6.04 -35.69 -3.96
CA ASN A 377 7.46 -35.77 -3.62
C ASN A 377 7.99 -34.34 -3.46
N TYR A 378 8.66 -34.09 -2.35
CA TYR A 378 9.25 -32.79 -2.02
C TYR A 378 10.78 -32.89 -2.04
N SER A 379 11.46 -31.86 -2.52
CA SER A 379 12.86 -31.64 -2.17
C SER A 379 13.00 -31.31 -0.68
N PRO A 380 14.21 -31.38 -0.10
CA PRO A 380 14.52 -30.60 1.11
C PRO A 380 14.11 -29.13 0.93
N LEU A 381 13.77 -28.46 2.04
CA LEU A 381 13.66 -27.01 2.04
C LEU A 381 15.06 -26.39 1.85
N PHE A 382 15.11 -25.25 1.18
CA PHE A 382 16.33 -24.45 0.99
C PHE A 382 15.97 -22.96 0.95
N SER A 383 16.93 -22.08 1.25
CA SER A 383 16.76 -20.64 1.08
C SER A 383 17.27 -20.20 -0.29
N GLU A 384 18.58 -19.97 -0.41
CA GLU A 384 19.25 -19.64 -1.67
C GLU A 384 20.21 -20.75 -2.11
N GLY A 385 20.60 -20.69 -3.39
CA GLY A 385 21.55 -21.60 -4.01
C GLY A 385 20.89 -22.71 -4.83
N GLU A 386 21.65 -23.78 -5.08
CA GLU A 386 21.24 -24.89 -5.94
C GLU A 386 20.37 -25.91 -5.19
N MET A 387 19.25 -26.30 -5.81
CA MET A 387 18.44 -27.45 -5.42
C MET A 387 18.10 -28.29 -6.65
N SER A 388 18.03 -29.62 -6.50
CA SER A 388 17.59 -30.49 -7.59
C SER A 388 16.82 -31.71 -7.08
N ILE A 389 15.92 -32.22 -7.92
CA ILE A 389 15.13 -33.43 -7.66
C ILE A 389 15.03 -34.28 -8.92
N ASP A 390 15.17 -35.58 -8.76
CA ASP A 390 14.96 -36.55 -9.84
C ASP A 390 13.46 -36.79 -10.03
N ILE A 391 13.03 -36.88 -11.28
CA ILE A 391 11.62 -36.94 -11.68
C ILE A 391 11.22 -38.40 -11.92
N PRO A 392 10.24 -38.95 -11.19
CA PRO A 392 9.75 -40.30 -11.42
C PRO A 392 9.22 -40.49 -12.86
N PRO A 393 9.35 -41.70 -13.44
CA PRO A 393 8.71 -42.02 -14.72
C PRO A 393 7.19 -41.81 -14.63
N ASN A 394 6.62 -41.06 -15.58
CA ASN A 394 5.22 -40.61 -15.60
C ASN A 394 4.83 -39.62 -14.49
N ALA A 395 5.78 -38.88 -13.90
CA ALA A 395 5.46 -37.77 -13.01
C ALA A 395 4.49 -36.77 -13.68
N GLY A 396 3.59 -36.20 -12.87
CA GLY A 396 2.58 -35.26 -13.33
C GLY A 396 3.09 -33.83 -13.33
N GLU A 397 2.60 -33.03 -12.39
CA GLU A 397 2.90 -31.58 -12.33
C GLU A 397 4.17 -31.34 -11.51
N VAL A 398 5.03 -30.43 -11.96
CA VAL A 398 6.24 -30.02 -11.23
C VAL A 398 6.14 -28.52 -10.92
N TYR A 399 6.47 -28.16 -9.68
CA TYR A 399 6.44 -26.78 -9.20
C TYR A 399 7.73 -26.42 -8.47
N LEU A 400 8.19 -25.18 -8.65
CA LEU A 400 9.05 -24.50 -7.69
C LEU A 400 8.14 -23.67 -6.78
N VAL A 401 8.06 -24.04 -5.51
CA VAL A 401 7.37 -23.25 -4.48
C VAL A 401 8.40 -22.37 -3.77
N VAL A 402 8.08 -21.10 -3.57
CA VAL A 402 8.94 -20.13 -2.86
C VAL A 402 8.09 -19.34 -1.86
N CYS A 403 8.38 -19.48 -0.57
CA CYS A 403 7.77 -18.73 0.53
C CYS A 403 8.72 -17.63 1.02
N ALA A 404 8.22 -16.41 1.21
CA ALA A 404 9.01 -15.34 1.84
C ALA A 404 9.03 -15.54 3.36
N THR A 405 10.23 -15.70 3.92
CA THR A 405 10.46 -15.96 5.34
C THR A 405 11.57 -15.04 5.86
N PRO A 406 11.32 -13.72 5.96
CA PRO A 406 12.33 -12.75 6.44
C PRO A 406 12.86 -13.10 7.84
N ASP A 407 14.01 -12.54 8.23
CA ASP A 407 14.57 -12.71 9.58
C ASP A 407 13.71 -12.02 10.65
N GLU A 408 13.18 -10.86 10.32
CA GLU A 408 12.26 -10.01 11.07
C GLU A 408 10.96 -9.85 10.26
N PHE A 409 9.85 -10.30 10.82
CA PHE A 409 8.51 -10.08 10.25
C PHE A 409 7.93 -8.79 10.83
N TYR A 410 7.45 -7.90 9.97
CA TYR A 410 6.84 -6.64 10.40
C TYR A 410 5.42 -6.88 10.93
N PRO A 411 5.05 -6.36 12.12
CA PRO A 411 3.67 -6.44 12.61
C PRO A 411 2.72 -5.60 11.74
N VAL A 412 1.75 -6.25 11.09
CA VAL A 412 0.82 -5.58 10.16
C VAL A 412 -0.61 -6.06 10.40
N CYS A 413 -1.53 -5.11 10.56
CA CYS A 413 -2.96 -5.39 10.46
C CYS A 413 -3.47 -5.21 9.02
N THR A 414 -3.93 -6.29 8.39
CA THR A 414 -4.59 -6.30 7.07
C THR A 414 -6.13 -6.33 7.16
N PHE A 415 -6.68 -6.31 8.38
CA PHE A 415 -8.11 -6.47 8.66
C PHE A 415 -8.89 -5.17 8.59
N ASP A 416 -8.36 -4.09 9.16
CA ASP A 416 -9.05 -2.80 9.22
C ASP A 416 -8.94 -2.03 7.88
N VAL A 417 -9.96 -1.23 7.58
CA VAL A 417 -10.11 -0.38 6.39
C VAL A 417 -9.87 1.10 6.66
N THR A 418 -9.56 1.50 7.91
CA THR A 418 -9.35 2.92 8.24
C THR A 418 -8.08 3.52 7.62
N GLU A 419 -8.09 4.85 7.49
CA GLU A 419 -7.00 5.67 6.93
C GLU A 419 -5.68 5.56 7.71
N ALA A 420 -5.71 5.06 8.95
CA ALA A 420 -4.56 4.96 9.85
C ALA A 420 -3.86 3.57 9.83
N THR A 421 -4.30 2.63 8.99
CA THR A 421 -3.77 1.27 8.98
C THR A 421 -2.32 1.19 8.48
N GLN A 422 -1.47 0.46 9.22
CA GLN A 422 -0.05 0.24 8.92
C GLN A 422 0.18 -0.21 7.46
N TYR A 423 -0.72 -1.06 6.94
CA TYR A 423 -0.69 -1.56 5.57
C TYR A 423 -0.63 -0.46 4.50
N ASN A 424 -1.28 0.70 4.73
CA ASN A 424 -1.31 1.79 3.76
C ASN A 424 -0.06 2.70 3.82
N ILE A 425 0.81 2.58 4.83
CA ILE A 425 1.86 3.58 5.14
C ILE A 425 3.26 3.01 5.47
N ASP A 426 3.41 1.71 5.75
CA ASP A 426 4.64 1.11 6.29
C ASP A 426 5.36 0.12 5.33
N ARG A 427 6.53 -0.42 5.75
CA ARG A 427 7.25 -1.58 5.17
C ARG A 427 6.38 -2.84 5.00
N ALA A 428 5.18 -2.86 5.55
CA ALA A 428 4.10 -3.81 5.28
C ALA A 428 3.91 -4.15 3.78
N LYS A 429 4.29 -3.24 2.88
CA LYS A 429 4.22 -3.35 1.43
C LYS A 429 5.35 -4.17 0.80
N GLN A 430 6.34 -4.63 1.58
CA GLN A 430 7.55 -5.27 1.04
C GLN A 430 7.24 -6.51 0.20
N ARG A 431 7.73 -6.49 -1.03
CA ARG A 431 7.72 -7.60 -1.98
C ARG A 431 9.10 -8.27 -1.97
N TYR A 432 9.17 -9.56 -1.63
CA TYR A 432 10.44 -10.28 -1.52
C TYR A 432 10.83 -10.89 -2.88
N LEU A 433 11.36 -10.03 -3.75
CA LEU A 433 11.70 -10.36 -5.14
C LEU A 433 12.83 -11.40 -5.22
N TYR A 434 12.69 -12.38 -6.11
CA TYR A 434 13.70 -13.39 -6.39
C TYR A 434 13.94 -13.60 -7.88
N GLU A 435 15.16 -14.01 -8.22
CA GLU A 435 15.60 -14.45 -9.54
C GLU A 435 16.02 -15.93 -9.47
N VAL A 436 15.72 -16.69 -10.52
CA VAL A 436 15.98 -18.12 -10.57
C VAL A 436 16.53 -18.52 -11.93
N LYS A 437 17.55 -19.39 -11.92
CA LYS A 437 18.02 -20.10 -13.11
C LYS A 437 17.52 -21.53 -13.04
N ILE A 438 17.01 -22.06 -14.15
CA ILE A 438 16.31 -23.35 -14.20
C ILE A 438 17.01 -24.25 -15.23
N LYS A 439 17.15 -25.53 -14.91
CA LYS A 439 17.78 -26.55 -15.77
C LYS A 439 16.98 -27.85 -15.72
N GLY A 440 16.77 -28.46 -16.89
CA GLY A 440 15.95 -29.67 -17.05
C GLY A 440 14.44 -29.41 -17.08
N ALA A 441 14.03 -28.14 -17.08
CA ALA A 441 12.67 -27.68 -17.34
C ALA A 441 12.68 -26.24 -17.88
N GLN A 442 11.56 -25.84 -18.49
CA GLN A 442 11.21 -24.43 -18.71
C GLN A 442 10.15 -23.99 -17.70
N PRO A 443 10.07 -22.70 -17.32
CA PRO A 443 8.86 -22.14 -16.75
C PRO A 443 7.65 -22.40 -17.66
N TYR A 444 6.47 -22.53 -17.05
CA TYR A 444 5.23 -22.45 -17.79
C TYR A 444 4.98 -21.01 -18.27
N GLU A 445 4.74 -20.84 -19.57
CA GLU A 445 4.27 -19.60 -20.19
C GLU A 445 2.85 -19.85 -20.75
N THR A 446 1.84 -19.03 -20.43
CA THR A 446 0.47 -19.15 -20.94
C THR A 446 0.43 -18.78 -22.41
N LYS A 447 0.44 -19.81 -23.24
CA LYS A 447 0.10 -19.73 -24.66
C LYS A 447 -1.33 -20.23 -24.80
N GLU A 448 -2.27 -19.27 -24.77
CA GLU A 448 -3.68 -19.54 -24.97
C GLU A 448 -3.88 -20.43 -26.22
N PRO A 449 -4.62 -21.55 -26.12
CA PRO A 449 -4.87 -22.39 -27.28
C PRO A 449 -5.55 -21.55 -28.36
N ILE A 450 -4.87 -21.36 -29.48
CA ILE A 450 -5.32 -20.54 -30.61
C ILE A 450 -6.59 -21.18 -31.19
N LYS A 451 -7.74 -20.56 -30.90
CA LYS A 451 -9.10 -20.95 -31.32
C LYS A 451 -9.62 -20.00 -32.40
N GLY A 452 -10.67 -20.41 -33.09
CA GLY A 452 -11.32 -19.64 -34.16
C GLY A 452 -11.00 -20.18 -35.55
N GLU A 453 -12.02 -20.21 -36.40
CA GLU A 453 -12.04 -20.88 -37.69
C GLU A 453 -11.42 -20.04 -38.82
N LYS A 454 -11.44 -18.71 -38.67
CA LYS A 454 -11.01 -17.74 -39.69
C LYS A 454 -9.68 -17.09 -39.31
N ILE A 455 -8.95 -16.61 -40.33
CA ILE A 455 -7.75 -15.78 -40.18
C ILE A 455 -8.10 -14.35 -40.58
N HIS A 456 -7.78 -13.37 -39.73
CA HIS A 456 -7.99 -11.97 -40.07
C HIS A 456 -6.94 -11.50 -41.10
N PRO A 457 -7.33 -10.89 -42.24
CA PRO A 457 -6.37 -10.50 -43.29
C PRO A 457 -5.40 -9.40 -42.84
N ASN A 458 -5.79 -8.57 -41.87
CA ASN A 458 -4.92 -7.58 -41.26
C ASN A 458 -4.34 -8.12 -39.94
N GLY A 459 -3.10 -8.62 -40.00
CA GLY A 459 -2.31 -9.12 -38.85
C GLY A 459 -2.22 -10.66 -38.70
N GLY A 460 -3.16 -11.43 -39.27
CA GLY A 460 -3.08 -12.90 -39.34
C GLY A 460 -3.56 -13.68 -38.10
N GLY A 461 -4.14 -13.00 -37.10
CA GLY A 461 -4.74 -13.63 -35.91
C GLY A 461 -6.01 -14.41 -36.21
N ARG A 462 -6.53 -15.15 -35.21
CA ARG A 462 -7.74 -15.97 -35.38
C ARG A 462 -9.02 -15.25 -35.00
N VAL A 463 -10.10 -15.59 -35.70
CA VAL A 463 -11.44 -15.06 -35.48
C VAL A 463 -12.44 -16.20 -35.53
N ALA A 464 -13.30 -16.31 -34.52
CA ALA A 464 -14.40 -17.28 -34.49
C ALA A 464 -15.47 -16.96 -35.55
N ASP A 465 -16.18 -17.98 -36.02
CA ASP A 465 -17.22 -17.83 -37.03
C ASP A 465 -18.37 -16.89 -36.61
N THR A 466 -18.62 -16.81 -35.30
CA THR A 466 -19.62 -15.96 -34.62
C THR A 466 -19.13 -14.55 -34.30
N ALA A 467 -17.81 -14.30 -34.35
CA ALA A 467 -17.22 -13.02 -34.00
C ALA A 467 -17.19 -12.07 -35.21
N TYR A 468 -17.13 -10.76 -34.94
CA TYR A 468 -16.98 -9.73 -35.98
C TYR A 468 -15.73 -8.90 -35.76
N VAL A 469 -14.84 -8.87 -36.77
CA VAL A 469 -13.68 -7.99 -36.80
C VAL A 469 -13.78 -7.09 -38.03
N ALA A 470 -13.67 -5.79 -37.83
CA ALA A 470 -13.68 -4.81 -38.92
C ALA A 470 -12.38 -4.90 -39.74
N PRO A 471 -12.41 -4.74 -41.09
CA PRO A 471 -11.20 -4.82 -41.92
C PRO A 471 -10.09 -3.81 -41.56
N THR A 472 -10.46 -2.70 -40.90
CA THR A 472 -9.57 -1.65 -40.40
C THR A 472 -8.88 -2.00 -39.08
N ALA A 473 -9.42 -2.95 -38.31
CA ALA A 473 -8.79 -3.44 -37.09
C ALA A 473 -7.60 -4.35 -37.42
N TYR A 474 -6.65 -4.46 -36.50
CA TYR A 474 -5.49 -5.34 -36.62
C TYR A 474 -5.56 -6.45 -35.56
N VAL A 475 -5.38 -7.70 -35.96
CA VAL A 475 -5.32 -8.84 -35.03
C VAL A 475 -4.03 -9.61 -35.32
N ALA A 476 -3.06 -9.53 -34.42
CA ALA A 476 -1.75 -10.18 -34.57
C ALA A 476 -1.88 -11.70 -34.66
N LYS A 477 -0.89 -12.34 -35.30
CA LYS A 477 -0.85 -13.78 -35.59
C LYS A 477 -1.22 -14.72 -34.44
N ASN A 478 -0.84 -14.37 -33.20
CA ASN A 478 -1.07 -15.19 -32.01
C ASN A 478 -2.30 -14.73 -31.18
N ALA A 479 -2.90 -13.58 -31.53
CA ALA A 479 -4.08 -13.04 -30.89
C ALA A 479 -5.37 -13.64 -31.45
N GLN A 480 -6.44 -13.60 -30.66
CA GLN A 480 -7.71 -14.25 -31.01
C GLN A 480 -8.96 -13.45 -30.59
N VAL A 481 -9.97 -13.49 -31.45
CA VAL A 481 -11.30 -12.89 -31.23
C VAL A 481 -12.35 -14.00 -31.33
N LEU A 482 -13.04 -14.28 -30.23
CA LEU A 482 -13.84 -15.48 -30.02
C LEU A 482 -15.31 -15.16 -29.67
N ASP A 483 -16.15 -16.20 -29.64
CA ASP A 483 -17.58 -16.12 -29.34
C ASP A 483 -18.29 -15.04 -30.20
N ASN A 484 -19.10 -14.16 -29.61
CA ASN A 484 -19.78 -13.06 -30.29
C ASN A 484 -19.01 -11.72 -30.20
N ALA A 485 -17.71 -11.76 -29.88
CA ALA A 485 -16.92 -10.54 -29.66
C ALA A 485 -16.84 -9.67 -30.92
N ARG A 486 -16.72 -8.36 -30.71
CA ARG A 486 -16.74 -7.34 -31.77
C ARG A 486 -15.53 -6.43 -31.69
N VAL A 487 -14.62 -6.51 -32.66
CA VAL A 487 -13.47 -5.62 -32.80
C VAL A 487 -13.71 -4.65 -33.96
N LEU A 488 -13.74 -3.35 -33.66
CA LEU A 488 -14.21 -2.29 -34.57
C LEU A 488 -13.17 -1.16 -34.70
N GLY A 489 -13.37 -0.27 -35.68
CA GLY A 489 -12.47 0.88 -35.89
C GLY A 489 -11.05 0.42 -36.29
N ASN A 490 -10.04 1.12 -35.77
CA ASN A 490 -8.62 0.83 -35.91
C ASN A 490 -8.05 0.03 -34.72
N ALA A 491 -8.90 -0.60 -33.90
CA ALA A 491 -8.48 -1.32 -32.71
C ALA A 491 -7.42 -2.39 -33.04
N ARG A 492 -6.45 -2.56 -32.13
CA ARG A 492 -5.30 -3.46 -32.30
C ARG A 492 -5.29 -4.51 -31.20
N ILE A 493 -5.52 -5.77 -31.59
CA ILE A 493 -5.34 -6.93 -30.71
C ILE A 493 -3.98 -7.54 -31.06
N LEU A 494 -3.05 -7.55 -30.10
CA LEU A 494 -1.63 -7.86 -30.29
C LEU A 494 -1.20 -9.06 -29.43
N ASP A 495 0.01 -9.55 -29.66
CA ASP A 495 0.64 -10.62 -28.88
C ASP A 495 -0.27 -11.86 -28.73
N TYR A 496 -0.56 -12.27 -27.50
CA TYR A 496 -1.42 -13.43 -27.16
C TYR A 496 -2.80 -13.00 -26.64
N ALA A 497 -3.20 -11.74 -26.86
CA ALA A 497 -4.42 -11.19 -26.29
C ALA A 497 -5.69 -11.88 -26.80
N VAL A 498 -6.69 -11.98 -25.91
CA VAL A 498 -7.96 -12.69 -26.14
C VAL A 498 -9.14 -11.74 -25.95
N VAL A 499 -10.00 -11.65 -26.96
CA VAL A 499 -11.31 -10.97 -26.85
C VAL A 499 -12.41 -12.02 -27.00
N SER A 500 -13.30 -12.16 -26.03
CA SER A 500 -14.29 -13.27 -25.96
C SER A 500 -15.65 -12.83 -25.38
N GLY A 501 -16.65 -13.69 -25.42
CA GLY A 501 -18.02 -13.42 -24.98
C GLY A 501 -18.79 -12.53 -25.96
N ASN A 502 -19.36 -11.44 -25.47
CA ASN A 502 -19.99 -10.37 -26.24
C ASN A 502 -19.15 -9.08 -26.21
N ALA A 503 -17.88 -9.17 -25.82
CA ALA A 503 -17.02 -8.01 -25.55
C ALA A 503 -16.82 -7.16 -26.81
N VAL A 504 -16.68 -5.84 -26.61
CA VAL A 504 -16.51 -4.86 -27.67
C VAL A 504 -15.20 -4.12 -27.49
N VAL A 505 -14.31 -4.20 -28.47
CA VAL A 505 -13.08 -3.40 -28.55
C VAL A 505 -13.17 -2.51 -29.78
N LYS A 506 -13.02 -1.19 -29.65
CA LYS A 506 -13.26 -0.27 -30.77
C LYS A 506 -12.34 0.96 -30.80
N ASP A 507 -12.59 1.83 -31.77
CA ASP A 507 -11.87 3.08 -32.02
C ASP A 507 -10.38 2.86 -32.30
N ASN A 508 -9.46 3.26 -31.42
CA ASN A 508 -8.02 3.01 -31.53
C ASN A 508 -7.49 2.18 -30.33
N ALA A 509 -8.36 1.50 -29.58
CA ALA A 509 -7.97 0.75 -28.40
C ALA A 509 -6.93 -0.36 -28.72
N VAL A 510 -6.01 -0.58 -27.79
CA VAL A 510 -4.97 -1.60 -27.90
C VAL A 510 -5.11 -2.63 -26.79
N VAL A 511 -5.23 -3.90 -27.17
CA VAL A 511 -5.18 -5.04 -26.25
C VAL A 511 -3.93 -5.86 -26.59
N SER A 512 -3.01 -6.07 -25.65
CA SER A 512 -1.71 -6.70 -25.92
C SER A 512 -1.20 -7.55 -24.75
N GLY A 513 -0.01 -8.13 -24.86
CA GLY A 513 0.51 -9.12 -23.91
C GLY A 513 -0.34 -10.40 -23.90
N HIS A 514 -0.67 -10.86 -22.70
CA HIS A 514 -1.58 -11.97 -22.39
C HIS A 514 -2.94 -11.46 -21.88
N ALA A 515 -3.31 -10.21 -22.21
CA ALA A 515 -4.51 -9.59 -21.68
C ALA A 515 -5.80 -10.22 -22.21
N ARG A 516 -6.83 -10.27 -21.35
CA ARG A 516 -8.14 -10.88 -21.64
C ARG A 516 -9.25 -9.83 -21.54
N VAL A 517 -10.05 -9.65 -22.59
CA VAL A 517 -11.25 -8.81 -22.60
C VAL A 517 -12.48 -9.71 -22.84
N LEU A 518 -13.32 -9.87 -21.82
CA LEU A 518 -14.27 -10.99 -21.70
C LEU A 518 -15.70 -10.52 -21.41
N ARG A 519 -16.65 -11.46 -21.51
CA ARG A 519 -18.09 -11.27 -21.19
C ARG A 519 -18.67 -10.08 -21.96
N ASN A 520 -19.19 -9.03 -21.32
CA ASN A 520 -19.78 -7.86 -21.99
C ASN A 520 -18.88 -6.61 -21.88
N ALA A 521 -17.59 -6.77 -21.57
CA ALA A 521 -16.66 -5.67 -21.40
C ALA A 521 -16.57 -4.76 -22.64
N LEU A 522 -16.40 -3.45 -22.41
CA LEU A 522 -16.22 -2.44 -23.45
C LEU A 522 -14.84 -1.77 -23.31
N VAL A 523 -14.04 -1.80 -24.37
CA VAL A 523 -12.76 -1.09 -24.46
C VAL A 523 -12.79 -0.16 -25.68
N GLU A 524 -12.64 1.14 -25.48
CA GLU A 524 -12.87 2.16 -26.51
C GLU A 524 -11.92 3.37 -26.41
N GLY A 525 -12.02 4.31 -27.37
CA GLY A 525 -11.08 5.43 -27.47
C GLY A 525 -9.67 4.99 -27.86
N ASN A 526 -8.67 5.41 -27.10
CA ASN A 526 -7.25 5.01 -27.22
C ASN A 526 -6.80 4.16 -26.01
N ALA A 527 -7.75 3.52 -25.31
CA ALA A 527 -7.46 2.73 -24.11
C ALA A 527 -6.47 1.58 -24.38
N LYS A 528 -5.68 1.24 -23.35
CA LYS A 528 -4.65 0.20 -23.36
C LYS A 528 -4.96 -0.87 -22.31
N VAL A 529 -5.07 -2.13 -22.71
CA VAL A 529 -5.27 -3.28 -21.81
C VAL A 529 -4.18 -4.32 -22.08
N ARG A 530 -3.25 -4.55 -21.15
CA ARG A 530 -1.93 -5.13 -21.44
C ARG A 530 -1.47 -6.16 -20.41
N ASP A 531 -0.29 -6.73 -20.66
CA ASP A 531 0.41 -7.69 -19.80
C ASP A 531 -0.50 -8.87 -19.42
N TYR A 532 -0.82 -9.08 -18.14
CA TYR A 532 -1.73 -10.14 -17.68
C TYR A 532 -3.13 -9.62 -17.28
N ALA A 533 -3.48 -8.40 -17.68
CA ALA A 533 -4.71 -7.76 -17.27
C ALA A 533 -5.97 -8.51 -17.74
N THR A 534 -7.05 -8.37 -16.97
CA THR A 534 -8.36 -8.93 -17.30
C THR A 534 -9.43 -7.86 -17.19
N VAL A 535 -10.20 -7.62 -18.25
CA VAL A 535 -11.39 -6.74 -18.24
C VAL A 535 -12.60 -7.60 -18.56
N THR A 536 -13.61 -7.63 -17.68
CA THR A 536 -14.70 -8.61 -17.74
C THR A 536 -16.03 -8.04 -17.25
N ASP A 537 -17.05 -8.91 -17.19
CA ASP A 537 -18.45 -8.60 -16.87
C ASP A 537 -19.01 -7.46 -17.73
N ASN A 538 -19.31 -6.29 -17.15
CA ASN A 538 -19.80 -5.11 -17.86
C ASN A 538 -18.85 -3.91 -17.63
N ALA A 539 -17.57 -4.17 -17.35
CA ALA A 539 -16.57 -3.14 -17.14
C ALA A 539 -16.32 -2.31 -18.41
N VAL A 540 -15.98 -1.04 -18.22
CA VAL A 540 -15.69 -0.09 -19.31
C VAL A 540 -14.28 0.46 -19.15
N VAL A 541 -13.48 0.40 -20.21
CA VAL A 541 -12.17 1.06 -20.30
C VAL A 541 -12.18 2.02 -21.49
N SER A 542 -11.99 3.32 -21.28
CA SER A 542 -12.19 4.34 -22.32
C SER A 542 -11.21 5.52 -22.23
N GLY A 543 -11.28 6.48 -23.15
CA GLY A 543 -10.32 7.59 -23.20
C GLY A 543 -8.93 7.09 -23.61
N ASN A 544 -7.90 7.47 -22.88
CA ASN A 544 -6.52 6.95 -22.95
C ASN A 544 -6.18 6.08 -21.72
N ALA A 545 -7.18 5.56 -21.01
CA ALA A 545 -7.00 4.76 -19.80
C ALA A 545 -6.10 3.53 -20.02
N LYS A 546 -5.40 3.10 -18.96
CA LYS A 546 -4.51 1.94 -18.99
C LYS A 546 -4.93 0.92 -17.94
N VAL A 547 -4.95 -0.35 -18.33
CA VAL A 547 -5.06 -1.51 -17.44
C VAL A 547 -3.88 -2.43 -17.77
N MET A 548 -3.00 -2.67 -16.81
CA MET A 548 -1.71 -3.32 -17.03
C MET A 548 -1.37 -4.31 -15.90
N GLU A 549 -0.23 -4.99 -16.02
CA GLU A 549 0.24 -6.00 -15.05
C GLU A 549 -0.84 -7.07 -14.83
N HIS A 550 -1.18 -7.44 -13.59
CA HIS A 550 -2.20 -8.45 -13.29
C HIS A 550 -3.58 -7.86 -12.95
N ALA A 551 -3.81 -6.57 -13.21
CA ALA A 551 -5.03 -5.87 -12.82
C ALA A 551 -6.31 -6.49 -13.44
N LYS A 552 -7.36 -6.61 -12.62
CA LYS A 552 -8.65 -7.24 -12.96
C LYS A 552 -9.78 -6.23 -12.79
N ILE A 553 -10.38 -5.80 -13.90
CA ILE A 553 -11.54 -4.90 -13.91
C ILE A 553 -12.80 -5.72 -14.17
N SER A 554 -13.79 -5.65 -13.27
CA SER A 554 -14.98 -6.52 -13.27
C SER A 554 -16.26 -5.78 -12.87
N GLY A 555 -17.38 -6.50 -12.78
CA GLY A 555 -18.67 -5.92 -12.36
C GLY A 555 -19.19 -4.82 -13.30
N GLN A 556 -19.25 -3.59 -12.80
CA GLN A 556 -19.62 -2.36 -13.53
C GLN A 556 -18.51 -1.28 -13.43
N ALA A 557 -17.26 -1.67 -13.17
CA ALA A 557 -16.17 -0.73 -12.97
C ALA A 557 -15.79 0.02 -14.26
N ILE A 558 -15.39 1.29 -14.13
CA ILE A 558 -15.11 2.21 -15.24
C ILE A 558 -13.72 2.82 -15.07
N ILE A 559 -12.79 2.54 -15.98
CA ILE A 559 -11.49 3.22 -16.06
C ILE A 559 -11.51 4.12 -17.31
N ARG A 560 -11.40 5.44 -17.16
CA ARG A 560 -11.56 6.38 -18.27
C ARG A 560 -10.58 7.56 -18.22
N ASP A 561 -10.69 8.47 -19.17
CA ASP A 561 -9.81 9.64 -19.33
C ASP A 561 -8.33 9.21 -19.44
N ASN A 562 -7.45 9.48 -18.46
CA ASN A 562 -6.08 8.95 -18.43
C ASN A 562 -5.84 8.02 -17.21
N GLY A 563 -6.92 7.49 -16.63
CA GLY A 563 -6.90 6.65 -15.43
C GLY A 563 -6.10 5.36 -15.65
N VAL A 564 -5.39 4.92 -14.62
CA VAL A 564 -4.52 3.73 -14.65
C VAL A 564 -4.89 2.75 -13.54
N ALA A 565 -4.96 1.47 -13.91
CA ALA A 565 -5.11 0.33 -13.02
C ALA A 565 -3.95 -0.66 -13.26
N ARG A 566 -3.21 -1.02 -12.20
CA ARG A 566 -2.01 -1.88 -12.29
C ARG A 566 -1.82 -2.77 -11.06
N GLY A 567 -0.70 -3.50 -10.96
CA GLY A 567 -0.39 -4.39 -9.84
C GLY A 567 -1.29 -5.63 -9.80
N SER A 568 -1.59 -6.13 -8.60
CA SER A 568 -2.57 -7.22 -8.38
C SER A 568 -4.02 -6.70 -8.16
N ALA A 569 -4.29 -5.48 -8.63
CA ALA A 569 -5.49 -4.73 -8.29
C ALA A 569 -6.73 -5.33 -8.91
N GLU A 570 -7.73 -5.60 -8.07
CA GLU A 570 -9.01 -6.14 -8.49
C GLU A 570 -10.10 -5.13 -8.17
N PHE A 571 -10.89 -4.76 -9.19
CA PHE A 571 -11.91 -3.72 -9.15
C PHE A 571 -13.28 -4.36 -9.36
N GLY A 572 -14.16 -4.22 -8.37
CA GLY A 572 -15.55 -4.68 -8.40
C GLY A 572 -16.59 -3.56 -8.55
N GLY A 573 -17.85 -3.97 -8.50
CA GLY A 573 -18.98 -3.06 -8.25
C GLY A 573 -19.07 -1.87 -9.21
N LYS A 574 -19.29 -0.68 -8.66
CA LYS A 574 -19.44 0.59 -9.39
C LYS A 574 -18.23 1.52 -9.22
N THR A 575 -17.03 0.95 -9.21
CA THR A 575 -15.80 1.74 -9.03
C THR A 575 -15.40 2.49 -10.30
N GLU A 576 -14.93 3.73 -10.15
CA GLU A 576 -14.53 4.62 -11.24
C GLU A 576 -13.10 5.16 -11.03
N VAL A 577 -12.27 5.14 -12.08
CA VAL A 577 -10.93 5.75 -12.10
C VAL A 577 -10.83 6.63 -13.33
N PHE A 578 -10.52 7.91 -13.15
CA PHE A 578 -10.55 8.91 -14.23
C PHE A 578 -9.54 10.05 -13.97
N GLY A 579 -9.52 11.06 -14.84
CA GLY A 579 -8.45 12.06 -14.85
C GLY A 579 -7.07 11.39 -14.94
N PHE A 580 -6.14 11.76 -14.04
CA PHE A 580 -4.84 11.10 -13.83
C PHE A 580 -4.81 10.26 -12.55
N GLY A 581 -5.91 9.59 -12.21
CA GLY A 581 -5.93 8.61 -11.12
C GLY A 581 -5.12 7.35 -11.47
N MET A 582 -4.07 7.03 -10.70
CA MET A 582 -3.39 5.74 -10.76
C MET A 582 -3.73 4.92 -9.52
N MET A 583 -4.35 3.76 -9.74
CA MET A 583 -4.65 2.77 -8.72
C MET A 583 -3.75 1.55 -8.93
N ASP A 584 -2.87 1.33 -7.96
CA ASP A 584 -1.95 0.20 -7.87
C ASP A 584 -2.24 -0.58 -6.57
N GLY A 585 -1.79 -1.82 -6.47
CA GLY A 585 -1.82 -2.63 -5.26
C GLY A 585 -2.94 -3.65 -5.18
N ASP A 586 -3.24 -4.08 -3.97
CA ASP A 586 -3.67 -5.46 -3.78
C ASP A 586 -5.15 -5.65 -3.41
N TYR A 587 -5.99 -4.62 -3.30
CA TYR A 587 -7.46 -4.80 -3.21
C TYR A 587 -8.26 -3.50 -3.41
N ILE A 588 -9.22 -3.50 -4.35
CA ILE A 588 -10.07 -2.32 -4.64
C ILE A 588 -11.56 -2.71 -4.67
N GLY A 589 -12.24 -2.46 -3.56
CA GLY A 589 -13.64 -2.81 -3.34
C GLY A 589 -14.65 -1.93 -4.09
N ASP A 590 -15.90 -2.05 -3.67
CA ASP A 590 -17.05 -1.44 -4.34
C ASP A 590 -17.26 0.04 -3.91
N ASN A 591 -17.50 0.91 -4.91
CA ASN A 591 -17.88 2.33 -4.79
C ASN A 591 -16.72 3.36 -4.61
N LEU A 592 -15.56 3.15 -5.22
CA LEU A 592 -14.51 4.19 -5.32
C LEU A 592 -14.72 5.10 -6.56
N LYS A 593 -14.30 6.39 -6.53
CA LYS A 593 -14.39 7.33 -7.68
C LYS A 593 -13.20 8.31 -7.78
N VAL A 594 -12.08 7.90 -8.37
CA VAL A 594 -10.79 8.60 -8.21
C VAL A 594 -10.34 9.48 -9.37
N SER A 595 -9.88 10.70 -9.05
CA SER A 595 -9.06 11.63 -9.87
C SER A 595 -8.57 12.78 -8.96
N ASN A 596 -7.37 13.36 -9.06
CA ASN A 596 -6.14 12.93 -9.72
C ASN A 596 -5.14 12.59 -8.61
N THR A 597 -4.65 11.35 -8.53
CA THR A 597 -3.69 10.93 -7.50
C THR A 597 -3.15 9.55 -7.85
N VAL A 598 -1.98 9.20 -7.31
CA VAL A 598 -1.62 7.80 -7.10
C VAL A 598 -2.25 7.29 -5.80
N ALA A 599 -2.65 6.02 -5.77
CA ALA A 599 -2.89 5.26 -4.55
C ALA A 599 -2.43 3.81 -4.70
N PHE A 600 -1.76 3.30 -3.66
CA PHE A 600 -1.32 1.92 -3.56
C PHE A 600 -1.99 1.20 -2.39
N GLY A 601 -2.40 -0.05 -2.60
CA GLY A 601 -2.75 -0.99 -1.51
C GLY A 601 -4.24 -1.31 -1.43
N ARG A 602 -4.82 -1.18 -0.23
CA ARG A 602 -6.24 -1.47 0.04
C ARG A 602 -7.08 -0.20 -0.20
N THR A 603 -8.29 -0.36 -0.73
CA THR A 603 -9.25 0.72 -1.06
C THR A 603 -9.25 1.87 -0.03
N PRO A 604 -8.71 3.06 -0.36
CA PRO A 604 -8.80 4.23 0.51
C PRO A 604 -10.15 4.93 0.40
N SER A 605 -10.48 5.76 1.39
CA SER A 605 -11.63 6.67 1.31
C SER A 605 -11.39 7.75 0.24
N GLN A 606 -12.46 8.28 -0.36
CA GLN A 606 -12.33 9.39 -1.30
C GLN A 606 -11.80 10.66 -0.62
N ASP A 607 -12.10 10.86 0.67
CA ASP A 607 -11.60 12.00 1.43
C ASP A 607 -10.09 11.91 1.70
N PHE A 608 -9.57 10.70 1.99
CA PHE A 608 -8.13 10.44 2.09
C PHE A 608 -7.40 10.76 0.79
N ILE A 609 -7.98 10.36 -0.35
CA ILE A 609 -7.49 10.73 -1.68
C ILE A 609 -7.49 12.25 -1.86
N ASN A 610 -8.61 12.91 -1.57
CA ASN A 610 -8.78 14.36 -1.78
C ASN A 610 -7.82 15.19 -0.91
N ARG A 611 -7.39 14.63 0.24
CA ARG A 611 -6.39 15.23 1.15
C ARG A 611 -4.94 15.04 0.68
N ARG A 612 -4.66 14.26 -0.37
CA ARG A 612 -3.29 14.12 -0.87
C ARG A 612 -2.77 15.44 -1.46
N PRO A 613 -1.47 15.77 -1.27
CA PRO A 613 -0.95 17.07 -1.66
C PRO A 613 -0.93 17.22 -3.18
N GLU A 614 -1.09 18.44 -3.67
CA GLU A 614 -1.13 18.73 -5.11
C GLU A 614 0.10 18.22 -5.89
N VAL A 615 1.25 18.06 -5.22
CA VAL A 615 2.48 17.51 -5.83
C VAL A 615 2.35 16.04 -6.27
N THR A 616 1.38 15.30 -5.72
CA THR A 616 1.12 13.89 -6.07
C THR A 616 0.09 13.76 -7.20
N GLN A 617 -0.51 14.87 -7.62
CA GLN A 617 -1.33 14.89 -8.81
C GLN A 617 -0.39 14.77 -10.01
N ASN A 618 -0.72 13.90 -10.97
CA ASN A 618 -0.05 13.78 -12.27
C ASN A 618 1.34 13.12 -12.27
N LEU A 619 1.86 12.77 -11.09
CA LEU A 619 3.03 11.92 -10.89
C LEU A 619 2.67 10.45 -11.15
N PHE A 620 3.55 9.73 -11.86
CA PHE A 620 3.46 8.28 -12.03
C PHE A 620 4.39 7.52 -11.09
N SER A 621 5.66 7.94 -11.00
CA SER A 621 6.64 7.36 -10.08
C SER A 621 7.63 8.39 -9.58
N GLU A 622 7.88 8.41 -8.27
CA GLU A 622 8.93 9.24 -7.63
C GLU A 622 9.94 8.34 -6.93
N PHE A 623 11.04 8.05 -7.63
CA PHE A 623 12.16 7.28 -7.12
C PHE A 623 13.13 8.20 -6.37
N LEU A 624 13.26 7.99 -5.06
CA LEU A 624 14.13 8.78 -4.18
C LEU A 624 15.24 7.93 -3.57
N PHE A 625 16.42 8.54 -3.37
CA PHE A 625 17.61 7.88 -2.83
C PHE A 625 17.94 8.30 -1.37
N TYR A 626 16.94 8.82 -0.66
CA TYR A 626 17.07 9.60 0.58
C TYR A 626 17.63 8.86 1.82
N LYS A 627 17.76 7.53 1.76
CA LYS A 627 18.37 6.70 2.80
C LYS A 627 19.04 5.49 2.17
N GLU A 628 19.95 4.85 2.89
CA GLU A 628 20.67 3.66 2.40
C GLU A 628 19.67 2.56 1.99
N HIS A 629 19.72 2.24 0.71
CA HIS A 629 18.82 1.31 0.04
C HIS A 629 19.56 0.64 -1.11
N ASP A 630 19.16 -0.59 -1.35
CA ASP A 630 19.69 -1.43 -2.43
C ASP A 630 18.80 -1.47 -3.67
N TYR A 631 17.88 -0.51 -3.74
CA TYR A 631 16.97 -0.26 -4.84
C TYR A 631 16.36 1.14 -4.68
N ALA A 632 15.92 1.73 -5.78
CA ALA A 632 15.13 2.95 -5.76
C ALA A 632 13.70 2.59 -5.35
N ILE A 633 13.16 3.24 -4.31
CA ILE A 633 11.76 3.06 -3.89
C ILE A 633 10.91 4.13 -4.54
N ASP A 634 9.82 3.75 -5.21
CA ASP A 634 8.76 4.68 -5.57
C ASP A 634 7.98 5.07 -4.31
N SER A 635 7.87 6.36 -4.07
CA SER A 635 7.25 6.89 -2.86
C SER A 635 5.71 6.78 -2.85
N PHE A 636 5.08 6.40 -3.97
CA PHE A 636 3.62 6.34 -4.10
C PHE A 636 3.02 5.03 -4.63
N SER A 637 3.81 4.18 -5.30
CA SER A 637 3.36 2.93 -5.93
C SER A 637 4.17 1.72 -5.44
N SER A 638 3.91 0.52 -5.96
CA SER A 638 4.75 -0.67 -5.72
C SER A 638 6.08 -0.66 -6.48
N SER A 639 6.26 0.26 -7.43
CA SER A 639 7.40 0.25 -8.36
C SER A 639 8.73 0.35 -7.64
N ILE A 640 9.73 -0.36 -8.15
CA ILE A 640 11.11 -0.29 -7.67
C ILE A 640 12.11 -0.17 -8.82
N GLY A 641 13.21 0.54 -8.57
CA GLY A 641 14.39 0.56 -9.43
C GLY A 641 15.47 -0.37 -8.88
N ILE A 642 15.62 -1.56 -9.43
CA ILE A 642 16.54 -2.60 -8.92
C ILE A 642 17.99 -2.19 -9.18
N PHE A 643 18.83 -2.13 -8.14
CA PHE A 643 20.25 -1.79 -8.29
C PHE A 643 21.06 -2.96 -8.84
N ARG A 644 22.11 -2.62 -9.59
CA ARG A 644 23.05 -3.54 -10.23
C ARG A 644 24.45 -2.97 -10.20
N GLY A 645 25.45 -3.82 -10.04
CA GLY A 645 26.83 -3.39 -9.80
C GLY A 645 26.99 -2.74 -8.43
N ASN A 646 28.07 -1.97 -8.25
CA ASN A 646 28.30 -1.21 -7.01
C ASN A 646 27.65 0.18 -7.11
N ILE A 647 26.57 0.39 -6.37
CA ILE A 647 25.86 1.67 -6.26
C ILE A 647 25.91 2.12 -4.79
N PRO A 648 26.99 2.76 -4.34
CA PRO A 648 27.07 3.20 -2.96
C PRO A 648 26.12 4.38 -2.74
N TYR A 649 25.34 4.28 -1.68
CA TYR A 649 24.63 5.40 -1.08
C TYR A 649 25.64 6.38 -0.46
N ILE A 650 25.34 7.68 -0.56
CA ILE A 650 26.16 8.78 -0.06
C ILE A 650 25.24 9.71 0.75
N ASP A 651 25.57 9.93 2.02
CA ASP A 651 24.76 10.74 2.94
C ASP A 651 24.60 12.19 2.47
N TYR A 652 25.68 12.80 1.97
CA TYR A 652 25.71 14.19 1.56
C TYR A 652 26.79 14.47 0.52
N ASP A 653 26.44 15.27 -0.49
CA ASP A 653 27.36 15.87 -1.44
C ASP A 653 26.80 17.21 -1.93
N ASP A 654 27.59 18.28 -1.79
CA ASP A 654 27.39 19.60 -2.41
C ASP A 654 25.94 20.15 -2.38
N GLY A 655 25.32 20.11 -1.20
CA GLY A 655 23.97 20.64 -0.96
C GLY A 655 22.82 19.66 -1.19
N LYS A 656 23.11 18.38 -1.50
CA LYS A 656 22.14 17.30 -1.58
C LYS A 656 22.43 16.22 -0.54
N SER A 657 21.39 15.68 0.07
CA SER A 657 21.49 14.58 1.05
C SER A 657 20.68 13.36 0.65
N GLY A 658 21.26 12.18 0.86
CA GLY A 658 20.69 10.90 0.49
C GLY A 658 20.62 10.73 -1.03
N ILE A 659 21.75 10.34 -1.60
CA ILE A 659 21.97 10.21 -3.04
C ILE A 659 22.68 8.88 -3.33
N VAL A 660 22.68 8.43 -4.59
CA VAL A 660 23.48 7.29 -5.04
C VAL A 660 24.56 7.71 -6.01
N LYS A 661 25.69 6.99 -6.01
CA LYS A 661 26.72 7.12 -7.04
C LYS A 661 26.58 6.01 -8.10
N LEU A 662 26.57 6.40 -9.37
CA LEU A 662 26.68 5.52 -10.53
C LEU A 662 28.09 5.62 -11.14
N ASP A 663 28.62 4.48 -11.59
CA ASP A 663 29.96 4.34 -12.16
C ASP A 663 29.96 3.18 -13.19
N GLU A 664 31.14 2.81 -13.69
CA GLU A 664 31.29 1.72 -14.66
C GLU A 664 30.72 0.38 -14.15
N GLY A 665 29.82 -0.20 -14.93
CA GLY A 665 29.09 -1.43 -14.61
C GLY A 665 27.96 -1.29 -13.60
N SER A 666 27.64 -0.09 -13.07
CA SER A 666 26.59 0.08 -12.06
C SER A 666 25.37 0.89 -12.52
N TYR A 667 24.17 0.31 -12.36
CA TYR A 667 22.95 0.80 -13.02
C TYR A 667 21.66 0.41 -12.29
N ILE A 668 20.59 1.13 -12.57
CA ILE A 668 19.28 0.92 -11.96
C ILE A 668 18.32 0.41 -13.05
N LEU A 669 17.66 -0.72 -12.81
CA LEU A 669 16.70 -1.36 -13.72
C LEU A 669 15.26 -1.15 -13.22
N PHE A 670 14.40 -0.57 -14.06
CA PHE A 670 13.01 -0.24 -13.73
C PHE A 670 12.00 -1.16 -14.44
N GLY A 671 10.76 -1.17 -13.96
CA GLY A 671 9.65 -1.88 -14.57
C GLY A 671 9.08 -1.15 -15.79
N SER A 672 8.00 -1.68 -16.37
CA SER A 672 7.41 -1.14 -17.61
C SER A 672 6.67 0.19 -17.40
N GLU A 673 6.33 0.52 -16.15
CA GLU A 673 5.60 1.72 -15.79
C GLU A 673 6.28 3.01 -16.21
N ILE A 674 7.62 3.05 -16.26
CA ILE A 674 8.35 4.27 -16.62
C ILE A 674 8.33 4.54 -18.13
N SER A 675 7.84 3.62 -18.97
CA SER A 675 7.91 3.73 -20.43
C SER A 675 6.58 3.60 -21.17
N ASP A 676 5.48 3.09 -20.57
CA ASP A 676 4.19 2.99 -21.27
C ASP A 676 3.41 4.33 -21.30
N PHE A 677 3.90 5.28 -22.09
CA PHE A 677 3.28 6.59 -22.26
C PHE A 677 3.13 7.01 -23.72
N LYS A 678 2.08 7.78 -24.00
CA LYS A 678 1.97 8.57 -25.25
C LYS A 678 2.93 9.76 -25.22
N ASP A 679 3.03 10.37 -24.04
CA ASP A 679 3.82 11.54 -23.70
C ASP A 679 4.31 11.40 -22.26
N VAL A 680 5.59 11.69 -22.02
CA VAL A 680 6.25 11.52 -20.71
C VAL A 680 7.21 12.68 -20.44
N ILE A 681 7.37 13.00 -19.17
CA ILE A 681 8.45 13.84 -18.66
C ILE A 681 9.26 13.00 -17.69
N TYR A 682 10.57 12.94 -17.92
CA TYR A 682 11.56 12.45 -16.97
C TYR A 682 12.24 13.65 -16.32
N GLU A 683 12.26 13.72 -14.99
CA GLU A 683 13.01 14.72 -14.24
C GLU A 683 14.05 14.03 -13.34
N ILE A 684 15.32 14.42 -13.48
CA ILE A 684 16.44 13.81 -12.76
C ILE A 684 17.27 14.91 -12.09
N SER A 685 17.49 14.77 -10.78
CA SER A 685 18.46 15.56 -10.02
C SER A 685 19.79 14.80 -10.02
N LEU A 686 20.83 15.32 -10.69
CA LEU A 686 22.12 14.62 -10.85
C LEU A 686 23.33 15.55 -10.74
N LYS A 687 24.50 14.95 -10.46
CA LYS A 687 25.82 15.58 -10.63
C LYS A 687 26.71 14.68 -11.48
N TRP A 688 26.85 15.03 -12.75
CA TRP A 688 27.69 14.30 -13.72
C TRP A 688 29.18 14.64 -13.52
N THR A 689 30.07 13.65 -13.42
CA THR A 689 31.52 13.93 -13.23
C THR A 689 32.27 14.25 -14.52
N GLY A 690 31.68 13.96 -15.67
CA GLY A 690 32.26 14.19 -16.99
C GLY A 690 32.75 12.91 -17.67
N GLY A 691 32.60 12.88 -19.00
CA GLY A 691 32.90 11.77 -19.90
C GLY A 691 32.45 12.09 -21.32
N ASP A 692 32.38 11.10 -22.21
CA ASP A 692 31.82 11.22 -23.57
C ASP A 692 31.25 9.87 -24.05
N ASN A 693 30.16 9.90 -24.82
CA ASN A 693 29.34 8.74 -25.21
C ASN A 693 28.71 7.95 -24.04
N GLU A 694 28.60 8.58 -22.86
CA GLU A 694 27.92 8.01 -21.69
C GLU A 694 26.40 8.06 -21.85
N ARG A 695 25.66 7.02 -21.43
CA ARG A 695 24.19 6.94 -21.55
C ARG A 695 23.53 6.89 -20.18
N LEU A 696 22.92 8.01 -19.77
CA LEU A 696 22.25 8.14 -18.48
C LEU A 696 20.91 7.42 -18.45
N ILE A 697 20.05 7.62 -19.47
CA ILE A 697 18.76 6.91 -19.60
C ILE A 697 18.85 6.03 -20.83
N THR A 698 18.35 4.79 -20.74
CA THR A 698 18.04 3.94 -21.90
C THR A 698 16.67 3.29 -21.74
N LEU A 699 15.85 3.31 -22.80
CA LEU A 699 14.46 2.83 -22.81
C LEU A 699 14.13 2.12 -24.12
N GLY A 700 13.79 0.82 -24.06
CA GLY A 700 13.25 0.06 -25.19
C GLY A 700 13.75 -1.38 -25.24
N ALA A 701 13.41 -2.09 -26.31
CA ALA A 701 13.93 -3.42 -26.60
C ALA A 701 15.38 -3.36 -27.12
N PRO A 702 16.19 -4.42 -27.00
CA PRO A 702 17.59 -4.43 -27.48
C PRO A 702 17.75 -4.03 -28.96
N GLU A 703 16.77 -4.34 -29.80
CA GLU A 703 16.69 -4.01 -31.22
C GLU A 703 16.19 -2.59 -31.54
N ALA A 704 15.48 -1.95 -30.59
CA ALA A 704 14.84 -0.65 -30.76
C ALA A 704 14.71 0.09 -29.43
N TYR A 705 15.62 1.04 -29.16
CA TYR A 705 15.64 1.82 -27.91
C TYR A 705 16.04 3.27 -28.13
N VAL A 706 15.64 4.14 -27.20
CA VAL A 706 16.13 5.51 -27.10
C VAL A 706 17.09 5.67 -25.92
N TYR A 707 17.96 6.66 -26.00
CA TYR A 707 18.88 7.00 -24.92
C TYR A 707 19.07 8.52 -24.75
N PHE A 708 19.42 8.94 -23.54
CA PHE A 708 19.95 10.28 -23.27
C PHE A 708 21.41 10.23 -22.84
N SER A 709 22.22 11.14 -23.38
CA SER A 709 23.66 11.25 -23.13
C SER A 709 24.04 12.66 -22.69
N PRO A 710 24.72 12.85 -21.53
CA PRO A 710 25.18 14.17 -21.10
C PRO A 710 26.20 14.82 -22.05
N SER A 711 26.98 14.00 -22.76
CA SER A 711 27.91 14.44 -23.80
C SER A 711 28.22 13.31 -24.78
N LYS A 712 28.05 13.58 -26.07
CA LYS A 712 28.40 12.74 -27.22
C LYS A 712 29.05 13.61 -28.29
N GLY A 713 30.36 13.53 -28.41
CA GLY A 713 31.14 14.47 -29.22
C GLY A 713 31.18 15.89 -28.63
N GLY A 714 31.14 16.02 -27.30
CA GLY A 714 31.17 17.32 -26.61
C GLY A 714 29.83 18.07 -26.56
N ARG A 715 28.71 17.38 -26.81
CA ARG A 715 27.35 17.92 -26.85
C ARG A 715 26.36 16.96 -26.21
N ALA A 716 25.44 17.44 -25.38
CA ALA A 716 24.36 16.61 -24.86
C ALA A 716 23.51 16.10 -26.03
N ALA A 717 23.06 14.85 -25.97
CA ALA A 717 22.40 14.20 -27.09
C ALA A 717 21.26 13.28 -26.65
N PHE A 718 20.22 13.23 -27.48
CA PHE A 718 19.14 12.24 -27.35
C PHE A 718 19.08 11.41 -28.62
N GLY A 719 19.22 10.09 -28.51
CA GLY A 719 19.31 9.20 -29.67
C GLY A 719 18.25 8.11 -29.68
N LEU A 720 17.98 7.64 -30.90
CA LEU A 720 17.20 6.45 -31.23
C LEU A 720 18.15 5.46 -31.92
N ILE A 721 18.23 4.24 -31.39
CA ILE A 721 18.80 3.09 -32.07
C ILE A 721 17.65 2.18 -32.48
N LYS A 722 17.62 1.82 -33.76
CA LYS A 722 16.60 0.93 -34.32
C LYS A 722 17.20 0.09 -35.43
N ASP A 723 17.04 -1.23 -35.35
CA ASP A 723 17.59 -2.20 -36.32
C ASP A 723 19.10 -2.03 -36.53
N GLY A 724 19.83 -1.63 -35.47
CA GLY A 724 21.26 -1.34 -35.50
C GLY A 724 21.66 0.03 -36.10
N VAL A 725 20.72 0.85 -36.54
CA VAL A 725 20.95 2.20 -37.05
C VAL A 725 20.72 3.22 -35.95
N GLU A 726 21.69 4.13 -35.74
CA GLU A 726 21.61 5.21 -34.75
C GLU A 726 21.26 6.56 -35.42
N THR A 727 20.29 7.27 -34.86
CA THR A 727 19.94 8.66 -35.20
C THR A 727 19.85 9.49 -33.91
N ALA A 728 20.41 10.69 -33.89
CA ALA A 728 20.46 11.50 -32.67
C ALA A 728 20.22 12.99 -32.92
N LEU A 729 19.57 13.62 -31.94
CA LEU A 729 19.47 15.05 -31.75
C LEU A 729 20.62 15.51 -30.84
N TYR A 730 21.11 16.72 -31.05
CA TYR A 730 22.23 17.30 -30.30
C TYR A 730 21.88 18.69 -29.79
N ALA A 731 22.26 18.97 -28.56
CA ALA A 731 22.31 20.31 -27.98
C ALA A 731 23.54 21.07 -28.52
N ASP A 732 23.60 22.38 -28.25
CA ASP A 732 24.78 23.18 -28.60
C ASP A 732 25.95 23.02 -27.64
N ARG A 733 25.69 22.53 -26.42
CA ARG A 733 26.66 22.28 -25.34
C ARG A 733 26.45 20.91 -24.69
N GLU A 734 27.43 20.45 -23.93
CA GLU A 734 27.29 19.34 -22.97
C GLU A 734 26.62 19.80 -21.66
N ILE A 735 26.15 18.84 -20.86
CA ILE A 735 25.63 19.11 -19.51
C ILE A 735 26.74 19.61 -18.58
N LEU A 736 26.38 20.46 -17.61
CA LEU A 736 27.29 20.94 -16.57
C LEU A 736 28.01 19.79 -15.82
N LYS A 737 29.33 19.88 -15.77
CA LYS A 737 30.22 18.91 -15.10
C LYS A 737 30.48 19.32 -13.66
N ASN A 738 30.42 18.34 -12.75
CA ASN A 738 30.69 18.49 -11.32
C ASN A 738 29.84 19.57 -10.64
N THR A 739 28.59 19.74 -11.09
CA THR A 739 27.60 20.66 -10.51
C THR A 739 26.24 19.98 -10.47
N TRP A 740 25.53 20.07 -9.34
CA TRP A 740 24.17 19.57 -9.24
C TRP A 740 23.25 20.28 -10.23
N THR A 741 22.55 19.47 -11.02
CA THR A 741 21.81 19.90 -12.20
C THR A 741 20.50 19.12 -12.28
N ASN A 742 19.40 19.82 -12.46
CA ASN A 742 18.11 19.25 -12.79
C ASN A 742 18.02 19.08 -14.31
N ILE A 743 17.91 17.83 -14.77
CA ILE A 743 17.68 17.50 -16.18
C ILE A 743 16.23 17.09 -16.35
N LYS A 744 15.53 17.76 -17.26
CA LYS A 744 14.13 17.49 -17.59
C LYS A 744 14.00 17.14 -19.06
N ILE A 745 13.60 15.90 -19.35
CA ILE A 745 13.42 15.39 -20.71
C ILE A 745 11.93 15.22 -20.97
N LYS A 746 11.38 15.98 -21.90
CA LYS A 746 10.01 15.82 -22.39
C LYS A 746 10.03 15.01 -23.68
N ILE A 747 9.18 14.00 -23.78
CA ILE A 747 8.99 13.19 -25.00
C ILE A 747 7.49 13.15 -25.31
N ASN A 748 7.09 13.53 -26.53
CA ASN A 748 5.70 13.47 -26.98
C ASN A 748 5.66 13.15 -28.49
N GLN A 749 5.22 11.94 -28.84
CA GLN A 749 5.14 11.46 -30.24
C GLN A 749 6.42 11.73 -31.08
N GLY A 750 7.57 11.39 -30.50
CA GLY A 750 8.89 11.53 -31.11
C GLY A 750 9.49 12.93 -31.06
N ASN A 751 8.71 13.96 -30.69
CA ASN A 751 9.27 15.25 -30.33
C ASN A 751 9.99 15.12 -28.98
N VAL A 752 11.18 15.68 -28.85
CA VAL A 752 12.03 15.62 -27.66
C VAL A 752 12.50 17.03 -27.32
N GLN A 753 12.29 17.43 -26.06
CA GLN A 753 12.87 18.64 -25.48
C GLN A 753 13.69 18.27 -24.24
N ILE A 754 14.84 18.92 -24.04
CA ILE A 754 15.66 18.76 -22.84
C ILE A 754 15.92 20.13 -22.22
N PHE A 755 15.67 20.23 -20.92
CA PHE A 755 15.97 21.40 -20.12
C PHE A 755 17.05 21.09 -19.09
N GLU A 756 17.95 22.04 -18.89
CA GLU A 756 19.02 22.03 -17.89
C GLU A 756 18.73 23.17 -16.91
N ASN A 757 18.41 22.85 -15.65
CA ASN A 757 18.04 23.84 -14.62
C ASN A 757 16.91 24.81 -15.05
N GLY A 758 16.04 24.37 -15.97
CA GLY A 758 14.94 25.15 -16.55
C GLY A 758 15.25 25.86 -17.87
N GLU A 759 16.50 25.89 -18.33
CA GLU A 759 16.89 26.40 -19.66
C GLU A 759 16.71 25.31 -20.72
N GLU A 760 15.98 25.57 -21.82
CA GLU A 760 15.87 24.62 -22.95
C GLU A 760 17.21 24.54 -23.70
N ILE A 761 17.84 23.37 -23.73
CA ILE A 761 19.14 23.13 -24.37
C ILE A 761 19.06 22.23 -25.61
N LEU A 762 17.95 21.50 -25.79
CA LEU A 762 17.70 20.64 -26.95
C LEU A 762 16.21 20.67 -27.28
N ASN A 763 15.89 20.80 -28.56
CA ASN A 763 14.52 20.70 -29.08
C ASN A 763 14.57 20.10 -30.49
N GLY A 764 13.84 19.01 -30.73
CA GLY A 764 13.84 18.34 -32.03
C GLY A 764 12.90 17.16 -32.11
N LYS A 765 13.00 16.38 -33.20
CA LYS A 765 12.13 15.23 -33.44
C LYS A 765 12.89 14.04 -34.01
N LEU A 766 12.58 12.84 -33.51
CA LEU A 766 13.00 11.54 -34.03
C LEU A 766 11.77 10.70 -34.43
N ASP A 767 11.97 9.69 -35.27
CA ASP A 767 10.89 8.82 -35.77
C ASP A 767 10.62 7.64 -34.82
N PHE A 768 10.00 7.95 -33.67
CA PHE A 768 9.55 6.93 -32.71
C PHE A 768 8.34 7.39 -31.88
N THR A 769 7.71 6.40 -31.25
CA THR A 769 6.85 6.53 -30.07
C THR A 769 7.35 5.56 -29.01
N LEU A 770 7.08 5.77 -27.72
CA LEU A 770 7.52 4.82 -26.69
C LEU A 770 6.88 3.43 -26.88
N ASP A 771 5.60 3.38 -27.29
CA ASP A 771 4.94 2.13 -27.71
C ASP A 771 5.66 1.39 -28.85
N SER A 772 6.36 2.09 -29.75
CA SER A 772 7.07 1.47 -30.89
C SER A 772 8.50 1.01 -30.58
N LEU A 773 8.96 1.20 -29.33
CA LEU A 773 10.24 0.68 -28.82
C LEU A 773 10.05 -0.63 -28.03
N ARG A 774 8.82 -1.14 -27.97
CA ARG A 774 8.44 -2.35 -27.23
C ARG A 774 8.50 -3.57 -28.15
N ASN A 775 8.80 -4.73 -27.58
CA ASN A 775 8.80 -6.00 -28.31
C ASN A 775 7.50 -6.79 -28.08
N ASP A 776 7.20 -7.75 -28.97
CA ASP A 776 6.00 -8.58 -28.87
C ASP A 776 5.98 -9.32 -27.52
N GLY A 777 5.01 -9.00 -26.65
CA GLY A 777 4.87 -9.55 -25.30
C GLY A 777 5.73 -8.89 -24.21
N GLY A 778 6.45 -7.80 -24.49
CA GLY A 778 7.10 -6.93 -23.48
C GLY A 778 8.28 -7.52 -22.69
N ASN A 779 8.69 -8.76 -22.98
CA ASN A 779 9.66 -9.54 -22.22
C ASN A 779 11.10 -9.19 -22.66
N GLY A 780 11.97 -8.82 -21.71
CA GLY A 780 13.38 -8.49 -22.01
C GLY A 780 13.65 -7.03 -22.46
N GLU A 781 12.66 -6.14 -22.37
CA GLU A 781 12.86 -4.69 -22.56
C GLU A 781 13.83 -4.11 -21.52
N VAL A 782 14.75 -3.24 -21.94
CA VAL A 782 15.72 -2.58 -21.07
C VAL A 782 15.23 -1.16 -20.75
N LYS A 783 14.96 -0.92 -19.46
CA LYS A 783 14.55 0.38 -18.91
C LYS A 783 15.49 0.73 -17.76
N THR A 784 16.46 1.60 -18.01
CA THR A 784 17.59 1.76 -17.08
C THR A 784 18.06 3.19 -16.92
N LEU A 785 18.45 3.52 -15.70
CA LEU A 785 19.47 4.53 -15.48
C LEU A 785 20.84 3.84 -15.56
N ASN A 786 21.69 4.31 -16.49
CA ASN A 786 23.08 3.88 -16.74
C ASN A 786 23.33 2.51 -17.41
N LYS A 787 22.74 2.19 -18.58
CA LYS A 787 23.08 0.93 -19.29
C LYS A 787 22.94 1.00 -20.82
N LEU A 788 23.53 0.01 -21.49
CA LEU A 788 23.61 -0.18 -22.95
C LEU A 788 24.38 0.94 -23.68
N GLY A 789 25.57 1.29 -23.22
CA GLY A 789 26.42 2.29 -23.86
C GLY A 789 27.80 2.41 -23.21
N GLY A 790 28.38 3.60 -23.25
CA GLY A 790 29.33 3.99 -22.20
C GLY A 790 28.55 4.29 -20.91
N ASP A 791 29.11 3.91 -19.77
CA ASP A 791 28.43 4.09 -18.49
C ASP A 791 28.62 5.52 -17.96
N PHE A 792 27.50 6.19 -17.65
CA PHE A 792 27.41 7.44 -16.90
C PHE A 792 28.17 7.36 -15.58
N LYS A 793 28.96 8.39 -15.31
CA LYS A 793 29.72 8.54 -14.07
C LYS A 793 29.25 9.78 -13.32
N GLY A 794 28.78 9.60 -12.09
CA GLY A 794 28.23 10.69 -11.30
C GLY A 794 27.31 10.28 -10.16
N PHE A 795 26.56 11.25 -9.66
CA PHE A 795 25.63 11.10 -8.54
C PHE A 795 24.20 11.37 -8.99
N VAL A 796 23.22 10.72 -8.36
CA VAL A 796 21.78 10.89 -8.62
C VAL A 796 21.03 11.00 -7.29
N ASP A 797 20.14 11.98 -7.19
CA ASP A 797 19.39 12.37 -5.97
C ASP A 797 17.89 12.01 -6.07
N SER A 798 17.35 12.05 -7.28
CA SER A 798 15.98 11.63 -7.57
C SER A 798 15.77 11.32 -9.06
N PHE A 799 14.77 10.49 -9.36
CA PHE A 799 14.25 10.24 -10.69
C PHE A 799 12.71 10.21 -10.65
N LEU A 800 12.07 11.14 -11.36
CA LEU A 800 10.63 11.33 -11.32
C LEU A 800 10.03 11.21 -12.72
N VAL A 801 8.84 10.61 -12.81
CA VAL A 801 8.15 10.27 -14.07
C VAL A 801 6.73 10.83 -14.08
N TYR A 802 6.39 11.60 -15.12
CA TYR A 802 5.10 12.28 -15.29
C TYR A 802 4.57 12.14 -16.72
N SER A 803 3.29 12.48 -16.94
CA SER A 803 2.77 12.77 -18.30
C SER A 803 2.84 14.28 -18.57
N ASP A 804 3.18 14.65 -19.81
CA ASP A 804 3.24 16.06 -20.25
C ASP A 804 1.83 16.66 -20.38
N SER A 805 0.85 15.84 -20.79
CA SER A 805 -0.57 16.20 -20.83
C SER A 805 -1.20 16.51 -19.46
N ALA A 806 -0.42 16.32 -18.39
CA ALA A 806 -0.83 16.39 -16.99
C ALA A 806 -0.04 17.45 -16.19
N TYR A 807 0.94 18.13 -16.79
CA TYR A 807 1.95 18.87 -16.04
C TYR A 807 1.48 20.23 -15.49
N GLY A 808 1.33 20.32 -14.17
CA GLY A 808 1.51 21.56 -13.41
C GLY A 808 2.90 21.58 -12.76
N GLU A 809 3.48 22.76 -12.52
CA GLU A 809 4.79 22.84 -11.86
C GLU A 809 4.74 22.24 -10.44
N ILE A 810 5.46 21.15 -10.23
CA ILE A 810 5.68 20.62 -8.89
C ILE A 810 6.78 21.42 -8.22
N LYS A 811 6.40 22.10 -7.14
CA LYS A 811 7.31 22.62 -6.12
C LYS A 811 6.87 21.98 -4.80
N PRO A 812 7.78 21.50 -3.94
CA PRO A 812 7.41 21.13 -2.59
C PRO A 812 6.71 22.35 -1.96
N LYS A 813 5.46 22.16 -1.54
CA LYS A 813 4.58 23.27 -1.18
C LYS A 813 4.99 23.80 0.20
N GLU A 814 5.34 25.08 0.27
CA GLU A 814 5.53 25.77 1.54
C GLU A 814 4.25 25.62 2.38
N TYR A 815 4.34 25.03 3.57
CA TYR A 815 3.20 24.97 4.47
C TYR A 815 3.23 26.19 5.40
N ARG A 816 2.12 26.94 5.45
CA ARG A 816 1.96 28.08 6.35
C ARG A 816 0.63 28.00 7.08
N PHE A 817 0.66 28.35 8.36
CA PHE A 817 -0.50 28.49 9.22
C PHE A 817 -0.46 29.88 9.88
N THR A 818 -1.38 30.74 9.44
CA THR A 818 -1.45 32.17 9.76
C THR A 818 -2.62 32.52 10.69
N GLY A 819 -3.28 31.50 11.27
CA GLY A 819 -4.54 31.68 12.02
C GLY A 819 -5.73 32.13 11.18
N GLU A 820 -5.59 32.22 9.85
CA GLU A 820 -6.67 32.62 8.94
C GLU A 820 -7.54 31.46 8.47
N GLU A 821 -6.96 30.26 8.40
CA GLU A 821 -7.55 29.02 7.88
C GLU A 821 -7.58 27.97 9.00
N ILE A 822 -8.78 27.64 9.53
CA ILE A 822 -8.96 26.50 10.45
C ILE A 822 -10.24 25.75 10.11
N GLU A 823 -10.10 24.48 9.73
CA GLU A 823 -11.23 23.56 9.46
C GLU A 823 -11.43 22.49 10.55
N ASP A 824 -10.40 22.17 11.36
CA ASP A 824 -10.45 21.13 12.41
C ASP A 824 -9.67 21.58 13.68
N TYR A 825 -10.39 21.84 14.78
CA TYR A 825 -9.85 22.25 16.07
C TYR A 825 -10.78 21.87 17.22
N ASN A 826 -10.20 21.66 18.41
CA ASN A 826 -10.95 21.43 19.65
C ASN A 826 -10.63 22.56 20.62
N ASN A 827 -11.65 23.25 21.16
CA ASN A 827 -11.55 24.29 22.20
C ASN A 827 -10.48 25.40 22.02
N ALA A 828 -9.91 25.57 20.83
CA ALA A 828 -8.94 26.62 20.53
C ALA A 828 -9.65 27.91 20.12
N GLU A 829 -9.17 29.06 20.60
CA GLU A 829 -9.75 30.38 20.29
C GLU A 829 -8.84 31.19 19.34
N ILE A 830 -9.44 31.99 18.45
CA ILE A 830 -8.70 32.96 17.63
C ILE A 830 -8.66 34.31 18.33
N VAL A 831 -7.46 34.85 18.50
CA VAL A 831 -7.18 36.10 19.23
C VAL A 831 -6.26 37.03 18.43
N GLU A 832 -6.10 38.27 18.89
CA GLU A 832 -5.11 39.19 18.32
C GLU A 832 -3.69 38.67 18.61
N GLY A 833 -2.94 38.39 17.54
CA GLY A 833 -1.60 37.80 17.57
C GLY A 833 -0.47 38.84 17.60
N LEU A 834 0.75 38.37 17.39
CA LEU A 834 1.91 39.23 17.12
C LEU A 834 1.89 39.74 15.66
N TYR A 835 1.46 38.90 14.72
CA TYR A 835 1.36 39.19 13.29
C TYR A 835 -0.08 38.96 12.78
N GLY A 836 -1.06 39.64 13.38
CA GLY A 836 -2.45 39.56 12.97
C GLY A 836 -3.28 38.67 13.89
N ARG A 837 -3.43 37.38 13.57
CA ARG A 837 -4.29 36.44 14.31
C ARG A 837 -3.51 35.25 14.84
N ALA A 838 -3.49 35.08 16.15
CA ALA A 838 -2.92 33.91 16.81
C ALA A 838 -4.00 32.93 17.23
N VAL A 839 -3.61 31.67 17.38
CA VAL A 839 -4.38 30.65 18.11
C VAL A 839 -4.05 30.79 19.60
N SER A 840 -5.07 30.84 20.44
CA SER A 840 -4.97 30.74 21.90
C SER A 840 -5.40 29.35 22.35
N LEU A 841 -4.58 28.76 23.20
CA LEU A 841 -4.73 27.42 23.76
C LEU A 841 -4.72 27.53 25.29
N ASP A 842 -5.65 26.86 25.97
CA ASP A 842 -5.94 27.07 27.40
C ASP A 842 -5.27 26.04 28.32
N GLY A 843 -4.69 24.98 27.75
CA GLY A 843 -4.09 23.86 28.47
C GLY A 843 -5.07 22.73 28.85
N ASN A 844 -6.35 22.80 28.47
CA ASN A 844 -7.39 21.82 28.80
C ASN A 844 -8.04 21.27 27.52
N GLU A 845 -7.41 20.28 26.91
CA GLU A 845 -7.86 19.64 25.66
C GLU A 845 -7.94 20.57 24.43
N SER A 846 -7.51 21.83 24.53
CA SER A 846 -7.43 22.76 23.40
C SER A 846 -6.30 22.39 22.44
N TYR A 847 -6.59 22.26 21.14
CA TYR A 847 -5.58 22.07 20.09
C TYR A 847 -6.12 22.43 18.69
N VAL A 848 -5.20 22.66 17.75
CA VAL A 848 -5.51 22.79 16.32
C VAL A 848 -4.91 21.61 15.57
N ARG A 849 -5.67 21.03 14.64
CA ARG A 849 -5.15 20.00 13.73
C ARG A 849 -4.70 20.64 12.42
N LEU A 850 -3.46 20.37 12.03
CA LEU A 850 -2.90 20.81 10.75
C LEU A 850 -3.22 19.76 9.66
N PRO A 851 -3.20 20.13 8.36
CA PRO A 851 -3.35 19.19 7.26
C PRO A 851 -2.35 18.03 7.30
N VAL A 852 -2.72 16.97 6.60
CA VAL A 852 -1.88 15.77 6.43
C VAL A 852 -0.80 16.00 5.37
N GLY A 853 0.31 15.27 5.46
CA GLY A 853 1.39 15.29 4.48
C GLY A 853 2.38 16.46 4.57
N ILE A 854 2.30 17.33 5.58
CA ILE A 854 3.17 18.53 5.69
C ILE A 854 4.67 18.25 5.92
N THR A 855 5.01 16.97 6.15
CA THR A 855 6.39 16.46 6.26
C THR A 855 6.90 15.80 4.97
N TYR A 856 6.02 15.63 3.98
CA TYR A 856 6.30 14.82 2.79
C TYR A 856 7.35 15.46 1.88
N GLY A 857 8.43 14.72 1.56
CA GLY A 857 9.52 15.19 0.69
C GLY A 857 10.41 16.28 1.30
N VAL A 858 10.18 16.67 2.55
CA VAL A 858 10.88 17.77 3.22
C VAL A 858 12.21 17.27 3.81
N ARG A 859 13.29 17.28 3.00
CA ARG A 859 14.63 16.77 3.36
C ARG A 859 15.56 17.81 4.01
N ASP A 860 15.68 18.98 3.40
CA ASP A 860 16.23 20.18 4.04
C ASP A 860 15.07 21.09 4.35
N PHE A 861 15.11 21.79 5.48
CA PHE A 861 13.93 22.50 5.96
C PHE A 861 14.23 23.68 6.86
N THR A 862 13.22 24.55 6.95
CA THR A 862 13.11 25.55 8.00
C THR A 862 11.73 25.46 8.63
N ILE A 863 11.66 25.17 9.92
CA ILE A 863 10.43 25.33 10.71
C ILE A 863 10.51 26.68 11.43
N SER A 864 9.50 27.52 11.26
CA SER A 864 9.36 28.79 11.98
C SER A 864 8.07 28.78 12.80
N VAL A 865 8.13 29.27 14.04
CA VAL A 865 6.93 29.47 14.86
C VAL A 865 7.10 30.65 15.80
N PHE A 866 6.09 31.50 15.90
CA PHE A 866 5.99 32.48 16.97
C PHE A 866 5.12 31.90 18.07
N VAL A 867 5.62 31.96 19.30
CA VAL A 867 5.00 31.29 20.44
C VAL A 867 5.11 32.15 21.69
N LYS A 868 4.03 32.16 22.48
CA LYS A 868 3.94 32.83 23.77
C LYS A 868 3.33 31.86 24.78
N PRO A 869 4.14 31.04 25.46
CA PRO A 869 3.65 30.15 26.51
C PRO A 869 3.04 30.98 27.65
N HIS A 870 1.88 30.61 28.18
CA HIS A 870 1.35 31.19 29.43
C HIS A 870 1.94 30.47 30.64
N THR A 871 2.12 29.16 30.54
CA THR A 871 2.83 28.29 31.49
C THR A 871 4.00 27.59 30.80
N LEU A 872 4.85 26.93 31.57
CA LEU A 872 5.94 26.09 31.07
C LEU A 872 5.77 24.67 31.60
N ASP A 873 4.62 24.07 31.31
CA ASP A 873 4.32 22.70 31.70
C ASP A 873 5.23 21.74 30.94
N ARG A 874 5.89 20.84 31.67
CA ARG A 874 6.93 19.97 31.10
C ARG A 874 6.32 19.04 30.06
N TRP A 875 7.00 18.96 28.91
CA TRP A 875 6.59 18.19 27.73
C TRP A 875 5.32 18.68 27.01
N ALA A 876 4.74 19.82 27.40
CA ALA A 876 3.65 20.43 26.65
C ALA A 876 4.13 20.86 25.24
N ARG A 877 3.57 20.25 24.20
CA ARG A 877 4.04 20.40 22.82
C ARG A 877 3.49 21.68 22.19
N VAL A 878 4.39 22.55 21.72
CA VAL A 878 4.03 23.67 20.83
C VAL A 878 3.48 23.10 19.53
N PHE A 879 4.19 22.12 18.95
CA PHE A 879 3.68 21.28 17.87
C PHE A 879 4.13 19.83 18.03
N ASP A 880 3.34 18.92 17.48
CA ASP A 880 3.60 17.47 17.40
C ASP A 880 3.02 16.94 16.07
N ILE A 881 3.90 16.65 15.12
CA ILE A 881 3.60 16.42 13.69
C ILE A 881 4.09 15.02 13.31
N GLY A 882 3.24 14.17 12.73
CA GLY A 882 3.61 12.79 12.42
C GLY A 882 2.42 11.85 12.33
N TYR A 883 2.55 10.67 12.94
CA TYR A 883 1.50 9.64 12.98
C TYR A 883 1.16 9.25 14.42
N ASP A 884 2.16 8.75 15.13
CA ASP A 884 2.04 8.09 16.41
C ASP A 884 3.26 8.42 17.31
N THR A 885 3.41 7.70 18.42
CA THR A 885 4.54 7.85 19.35
C THR A 885 5.84 7.20 18.85
N GLY A 886 5.86 6.60 17.66
CA GLY A 886 7.04 6.03 16.99
C GLY A 886 7.49 6.80 15.75
N ASN A 887 6.69 7.76 15.25
CA ASN A 887 6.95 8.55 14.05
C ASN A 887 6.44 10.00 14.22
N TYR A 888 7.28 10.91 14.70
CA TYR A 888 6.94 12.31 14.94
C TYR A 888 8.11 13.30 14.83
N ALA A 889 7.80 14.57 14.56
CA ALA A 889 8.60 15.75 14.85
C ALA A 889 7.86 16.63 15.86
N MET A 890 8.55 17.08 16.91
CA MET A 890 7.94 17.87 17.97
C MET A 890 8.82 19.03 18.43
N LEU A 891 8.18 20.04 19.00
CA LEU A 891 8.81 21.11 19.77
C LEU A 891 8.12 21.24 21.13
N THR A 892 8.88 21.21 22.22
CA THR A 892 8.39 21.55 23.57
C THR A 892 9.06 22.81 24.10
N ALA A 893 8.26 23.71 24.70
CA ALA A 893 8.74 24.94 25.31
C ALA A 893 9.67 24.69 26.52
N ALA A 894 9.42 23.59 27.24
CA ALA A 894 10.25 23.06 28.31
C ALA A 894 10.13 21.52 28.34
N ASP A 895 11.25 20.81 28.29
CA ASP A 895 11.32 19.35 28.45
C ASP A 895 11.41 18.93 29.93
N GLY A 896 11.65 17.64 30.17
CA GLY A 896 11.80 17.09 31.52
C GLY A 896 12.90 17.74 32.36
N ASP A 897 13.96 18.24 31.71
CA ASP A 897 15.12 18.92 32.31
C ASP A 897 14.99 20.46 32.27
N ASN A 898 13.79 20.96 31.93
CA ASN A 898 13.45 22.39 31.81
C ASN A 898 14.23 23.11 30.69
N LYS A 899 14.39 22.47 29.52
CA LYS A 899 15.05 23.03 28.33
C LYS A 899 14.13 23.07 27.12
N LEU A 900 14.33 24.05 26.22
CA LEU A 900 13.69 24.05 24.91
C LEU A 900 14.27 22.92 24.07
N ARG A 901 13.39 22.06 23.53
CA ARG A 901 13.78 20.87 22.76
C ARG A 901 12.94 20.72 21.50
N PHE A 902 13.63 20.60 20.37
CA PHE A 902 13.10 19.99 19.14
C PHE A 902 13.56 18.53 19.07
N GLU A 903 12.73 17.63 18.55
CA GLU A 903 13.09 16.22 18.36
C GLU A 903 12.38 15.66 17.14
N ILE A 904 13.10 14.88 16.34
CA ILE A 904 12.53 13.96 15.35
C ILE A 904 12.73 12.53 15.87
N TYR A 905 11.67 11.73 15.79
CA TYR A 905 11.68 10.30 16.01
C TYR A 905 11.07 9.62 14.78
N ALA A 906 11.85 8.79 14.08
CA ALA A 906 11.35 7.85 13.08
C ALA A 906 12.36 6.70 12.98
N GLY A 907 12.04 5.53 13.57
CA GLY A 907 12.98 4.41 13.75
C GLY A 907 14.17 4.67 14.69
N GLY A 908 14.49 5.92 14.98
CA GLY A 908 15.52 6.37 15.92
C GLY A 908 15.26 7.81 16.38
N LYS A 909 15.88 8.21 17.49
CA LYS A 909 15.63 9.51 18.17
C LYS A 909 16.76 10.52 17.95
N TYR A 910 16.39 11.69 17.45
CA TYR A 910 17.31 12.80 17.17
C TYR A 910 16.80 14.09 17.82
N SER A 911 17.42 14.50 18.93
CA SER A 911 17.04 15.71 19.67
C SER A 911 18.01 16.87 19.41
N LEU A 912 17.48 18.09 19.34
CA LEU A 912 18.20 19.36 19.36
C LEU A 912 17.71 20.17 20.56
N ILE A 913 18.62 20.40 21.52
CA ILE A 913 18.28 20.92 22.85
C ILE A 913 19.04 22.22 23.09
N ALA A 914 18.32 23.30 23.40
CA ALA A 914 18.92 24.58 23.80
C ALA A 914 19.30 24.58 25.29
N GLN A 915 20.10 25.56 25.74
CA GLN A 915 20.51 25.60 27.15
C GLN A 915 19.38 26.00 28.11
N GLU A 916 18.45 26.85 27.65
CA GLU A 916 17.36 27.44 28.42
C GLU A 916 16.00 27.06 27.81
N PRO A 917 14.90 27.10 28.58
CA PRO A 917 13.54 26.97 28.05
C PRO A 917 13.06 28.28 27.40
N LEU A 918 11.88 28.25 26.80
CA LEU A 918 11.15 29.47 26.50
C LEU A 918 10.68 30.18 27.79
N LYS A 919 10.27 31.44 27.67
CA LYS A 919 9.83 32.30 28.78
C LYS A 919 8.31 32.45 28.76
N ALA A 920 7.69 32.20 29.90
CA ALA A 920 6.25 32.42 30.08
C ALA A 920 5.88 33.92 29.93
N GLY A 921 4.73 34.19 29.33
CA GLY A 921 4.09 35.50 29.22
C GLY A 921 4.62 36.42 28.09
N VAL A 922 5.68 36.04 27.38
CA VAL A 922 6.30 36.85 26.32
C VAL A 922 6.28 36.11 24.97
N TRP A 923 6.08 36.87 23.89
CA TRP A 923 6.25 36.35 22.53
C TRP A 923 7.73 36.08 22.26
N GLN A 924 8.03 34.91 21.70
CA GLN A 924 9.33 34.54 21.21
C GLN A 924 9.22 33.87 19.83
N HIS A 925 10.22 34.09 18.99
CA HIS A 925 10.38 33.39 17.71
C HIS A 925 11.27 32.17 17.90
N VAL A 926 10.82 30.99 17.50
CA VAL A 926 11.67 29.80 17.38
C VAL A 926 11.79 29.46 15.89
N LEU A 927 13.01 29.43 15.38
CA LEU A 927 13.31 29.02 14.00
C LEU A 927 14.34 27.91 14.00
N ILE A 928 14.04 26.81 13.32
CA ILE A 928 14.88 25.62 13.23
C ILE A 928 15.19 25.39 11.75
N THR A 929 16.45 25.57 11.37
CA THR A 929 16.93 25.35 9.98
C THR A 929 17.83 24.11 9.96
N LYS A 930 17.59 23.20 9.00
CA LYS A 930 18.36 21.97 8.78
C LYS A 930 18.84 21.90 7.33
N GLN A 931 20.14 21.74 7.14
CA GLN A 931 20.81 21.46 5.87
C GLN A 931 21.73 20.23 5.99
N GLY A 932 21.48 19.17 5.22
CA GLY A 932 22.26 17.93 5.31
C GLY A 932 22.22 17.32 6.72
N SER A 933 23.37 17.10 7.35
CA SER A 933 23.47 16.67 8.76
C SER A 933 23.43 17.82 9.77
N ALA A 934 23.52 19.08 9.31
CA ALA A 934 23.61 20.25 10.18
C ALA A 934 22.23 20.82 10.49
N ILE A 935 21.94 20.97 11.79
CA ILE A 935 20.71 21.60 12.27
C ILE A 935 21.03 22.70 13.28
N LYS A 936 20.31 23.81 13.19
CA LYS A 936 20.46 24.97 14.05
C LYS A 936 19.10 25.45 14.52
N MET A 937 19.01 25.81 15.79
CA MET A 937 17.83 26.43 16.40
C MET A 937 18.20 27.86 16.80
N PHE A 938 17.40 28.81 16.36
CA PHE A 938 17.47 30.22 16.71
C PHE A 938 16.27 30.58 17.58
N VAL A 939 16.49 31.36 18.63
CA VAL A 939 15.45 31.97 19.46
C VAL A 939 15.61 33.48 19.37
N ASP A 940 14.57 34.18 18.95
CA ASP A 940 14.57 35.64 18.75
C ASP A 940 15.74 36.14 17.87
N GLY A 941 16.10 35.34 16.85
CA GLY A 941 17.22 35.60 15.93
C GLY A 941 18.61 35.22 16.46
N GLN A 942 18.73 34.72 17.70
CA GLN A 942 20.01 34.31 18.31
C GLN A 942 20.16 32.78 18.29
N LEU A 943 21.34 32.27 17.89
CA LEU A 943 21.63 30.84 17.87
C LEU A 943 21.56 30.25 19.29
N ALA A 944 20.57 29.39 19.54
CA ALA A 944 20.26 28.78 20.84
C ALA A 944 20.75 27.32 20.94
N ALA A 945 20.80 26.59 19.83
CA ALA A 945 21.37 25.24 19.74
C ALA A 945 21.90 24.94 18.33
N ARG A 946 22.89 24.04 18.23
CA ARG A 946 23.41 23.50 16.97
C ARG A 946 23.83 22.04 17.15
N ARG A 947 23.62 21.23 16.12
CA ARG A 947 24.24 19.90 15.92
C ARG A 947 24.68 19.77 14.46
N ASP A 948 25.76 19.03 14.23
CA ASP A 948 26.30 18.76 12.88
C ASP A 948 26.18 17.26 12.49
N ASP A 949 25.56 16.47 13.38
CA ASP A 949 25.37 15.01 13.35
C ASP A 949 23.86 14.62 13.39
N PHE A 950 23.00 15.51 12.89
CA PHE A 950 21.54 15.33 12.89
C PHE A 950 21.07 14.68 11.58
N ASN A 951 21.45 13.41 11.41
CA ASN A 951 21.19 12.61 10.22
C ASN A 951 19.75 12.07 10.17
N ILE A 952 18.75 12.96 10.28
CA ILE A 952 17.33 12.64 10.01
C ILE A 952 16.55 13.90 9.63
N SER A 953 15.54 13.74 8.80
CA SER A 953 14.63 14.81 8.38
C SER A 953 13.14 14.50 8.54
N LEU A 954 12.30 15.47 8.17
CA LEU A 954 10.85 15.36 8.22
C LEU A 954 10.34 14.32 7.21
N SER A 955 11.00 14.18 6.05
CA SER A 955 10.68 13.15 5.04
C SER A 955 10.71 11.72 5.58
N GLU A 956 11.52 11.43 6.60
CA GLU A 956 11.70 10.10 7.18
C GLU A 956 10.55 9.72 8.13
N ILE A 957 9.80 10.71 8.63
CA ILE A 957 8.48 10.48 9.23
C ILE A 957 7.52 9.99 8.13
N GLY A 958 7.64 10.53 6.91
CA GLY A 958 6.81 10.19 5.76
C GLY A 958 5.60 11.10 5.60
N TYR A 959 4.47 10.52 5.18
CA TYR A 959 3.19 11.22 4.94
C TYR A 959 2.38 11.44 6.24
N SER A 960 2.80 12.38 7.10
CA SER A 960 2.19 12.61 8.41
C SER A 960 0.66 12.79 8.41
N THR A 961 -0.08 12.00 9.19
CA THR A 961 -1.56 11.98 9.23
C THR A 961 -2.18 12.61 10.49
N VAL A 962 -1.35 12.85 11.51
CA VAL A 962 -1.74 13.31 12.85
C VAL A 962 -0.84 14.49 13.23
N ASN A 963 -1.27 15.69 12.87
CA ASN A 963 -0.47 16.90 12.99
C ASN A 963 -1.18 17.90 13.91
N TYR A 964 -0.55 18.24 15.03
CA TYR A 964 -1.14 19.10 16.06
C TYR A 964 -0.28 20.33 16.34
N LEU A 965 -0.95 21.46 16.57
CA LEU A 965 -0.45 22.53 17.43
C LEU A 965 -1.10 22.36 18.81
N GLY A 966 -0.29 22.36 19.86
CA GLY A 966 -0.75 22.38 21.25
C GLY A 966 -1.06 21.05 21.95
N LYS A 967 -0.94 19.91 21.25
CA LYS A 967 -1.27 18.56 21.78
C LYS A 967 -0.13 17.59 21.53
N SER A 968 0.19 16.77 22.54
CA SER A 968 1.11 15.64 22.41
C SER A 968 0.40 14.39 21.88
N LYS A 969 1.14 13.54 21.16
CA LYS A 969 0.72 12.16 20.88
C LYS A 969 0.85 11.24 22.10
N TYR A 970 1.70 11.61 23.06
CA TYR A 970 1.74 10.98 24.39
C TYR A 970 0.68 11.58 25.32
N LYS A 971 0.48 10.97 26.49
CA LYS A 971 -0.37 11.50 27.57
C LYS A 971 0.33 12.63 28.37
N ASP A 972 1.00 13.55 27.66
CA ASP A 972 1.60 14.75 28.23
C ASP A 972 0.55 15.87 28.38
N PRO A 973 0.83 16.95 29.15
CA PRO A 973 -0.04 18.12 29.23
C PRO A 973 -0.28 18.80 27.86
N TYR A 974 -1.46 19.39 27.70
CA TYR A 974 -1.75 20.28 26.58
C TYR A 974 -1.01 21.61 26.75
N PHE A 975 -0.69 22.27 25.64
CA PHE A 975 -0.04 23.57 25.67
C PHE A 975 -0.99 24.68 26.10
N ASN A 976 -0.58 25.48 27.08
CA ASN A 976 -1.27 26.71 27.48
C ASN A 976 -0.46 27.92 27.03
N GLY A 977 -0.98 28.68 26.08
CA GLY A 977 -0.26 29.76 25.42
C GLY A 977 -0.86 30.18 24.10
N GLN A 978 -0.13 31.01 23.37
CA GLN A 978 -0.53 31.51 22.05
C GLN A 978 0.49 31.08 21.00
N ILE A 979 0.02 30.72 19.80
CA ILE A 979 0.84 30.31 18.66
C ILE A 979 0.42 31.14 17.43
N ASP A 980 1.41 31.65 16.70
CA ASP A 980 1.26 32.57 15.57
C ASP A 980 2.31 32.24 14.48
N GLU A 981 2.01 32.55 13.22
CA GLU A 981 2.90 32.35 12.05
C GLU A 981 3.73 31.05 12.09
N PHE A 982 3.05 29.90 12.09
CA PHE A 982 3.69 28.58 12.01
C PHE A 982 3.96 28.21 10.54
N GLU A 983 5.22 28.00 10.17
CA GLU A 983 5.64 27.68 8.80
C GLU A 983 6.56 26.46 8.75
N ILE A 984 6.45 25.68 7.67
CA ILE A 984 7.44 24.68 7.25
C ILE A 984 7.84 25.00 5.80
N LEU A 985 9.10 25.40 5.63
CA LEU A 985 9.73 25.66 4.35
C LEU A 985 10.57 24.42 3.94
N PRO A 986 10.48 23.94 2.69
CA PRO A 986 11.21 22.76 2.21
C PRO A 986 12.65 23.07 1.78
N PHE A 987 13.31 23.98 2.50
CA PHE A 987 14.71 24.37 2.30
C PHE A 987 15.30 24.97 3.58
N ALA A 988 16.61 24.87 3.73
CA ALA A 988 17.37 25.50 4.80
C ALA A 988 17.56 27.00 4.54
N LEU A 989 17.39 27.83 5.56
CA LEU A 989 17.89 29.20 5.58
C LEU A 989 19.35 29.24 6.07
N SER A 990 20.14 30.17 5.51
CA SER A 990 21.47 30.51 6.04
C SER A 990 21.39 31.19 7.41
N ASP A 991 22.52 31.25 8.13
CA ASP A 991 22.57 31.86 9.47
C ASP A 991 22.17 33.35 9.47
N GLU A 992 22.45 34.08 8.38
CA GLU A 992 22.05 35.49 8.24
C GLU A 992 20.55 35.62 7.97
N GLU A 993 19.97 34.77 7.12
CA GLU A 993 18.53 34.75 6.84
C GLU A 993 17.74 34.31 8.07
N ALA A 994 18.20 33.27 8.77
CA ALA A 994 17.61 32.75 10.00
C ALA A 994 17.62 33.79 11.13
N ALA A 995 18.74 34.49 11.34
CA ALA A 995 18.86 35.53 12.37
C ALA A 995 17.99 36.75 12.10
N ASN A 996 17.73 37.08 10.82
CA ASN A 996 16.95 38.25 10.41
C ASN A 996 15.52 37.91 9.97
N TYR A 997 15.09 36.66 10.09
CA TYR A 997 13.79 36.20 9.58
C TYR A 997 12.64 37.03 10.16
N LYS A 998 11.70 37.39 9.28
CA LYS A 998 10.42 38.01 9.61
C LYS A 998 9.34 37.31 8.81
N PRO A 999 8.28 36.80 9.46
CA PRO A 999 7.15 36.26 8.74
C PRO A 999 6.49 37.38 7.94
N PHE A 1000 5.82 36.98 6.86
CA PHE A 1000 4.85 37.79 6.14
C PHE A 1000 5.40 39.09 5.50
N LEU A 1001 6.01 38.97 4.32
CA LEU A 1001 6.20 40.11 3.41
C LEU A 1001 5.66 39.78 2.02
N GLU A 1002 4.35 39.56 1.91
CA GLU A 1002 3.73 39.27 0.61
C GLU A 1002 3.76 40.53 -0.27
N ILE A 1003 4.69 40.53 -1.23
CA ILE A 1003 4.81 41.52 -2.30
C ILE A 1003 4.17 40.93 -3.56
N GLU A 1004 2.87 41.16 -3.75
CA GLU A 1004 2.27 40.93 -5.07
C GLU A 1004 2.85 41.99 -6.03
N LYS A 1005 3.37 41.55 -7.19
CA LYS A 1005 3.84 42.43 -8.26
C LYS A 1005 3.13 42.11 -9.57
N GLU A 1006 2.48 43.12 -10.16
CA GLU A 1006 2.04 43.07 -11.55
C GLU A 1006 2.84 44.12 -12.34
N VAL A 1007 3.44 43.70 -13.45
CA VAL A 1007 4.27 44.57 -14.30
C VAL A 1007 3.44 45.03 -15.49
N TYR A 1008 3.33 46.35 -15.66
CA TYR A 1008 2.68 46.99 -16.79
C TYR A 1008 3.69 47.89 -17.51
N SER A 1009 3.41 48.26 -18.77
CA SER A 1009 4.27 49.16 -19.52
C SER A 1009 4.40 50.52 -18.80
N GLY A 1010 5.58 50.77 -18.23
CA GLY A 1010 5.93 52.02 -17.55
C GLY A 1010 5.61 52.10 -16.05
N PHE A 1011 4.98 51.09 -15.44
CA PHE A 1011 4.80 51.02 -13.98
C PHE A 1011 4.68 49.60 -13.42
N VAL A 1012 5.03 49.42 -12.15
CA VAL A 1012 4.76 48.20 -11.39
C VAL A 1012 3.64 48.48 -10.39
N ASN A 1013 2.57 47.70 -10.39
CA ASN A 1013 1.69 47.61 -9.24
C ASN A 1013 2.43 46.80 -8.17
N VAL A 1014 2.79 47.43 -7.07
CA VAL A 1014 3.33 46.75 -5.89
C VAL A 1014 2.26 46.77 -4.82
N LYS A 1015 1.80 45.58 -4.41
CA LYS A 1015 0.92 45.41 -3.25
C LYS A 1015 1.71 44.77 -2.12
N ILE A 1016 1.79 45.45 -0.98
CA ILE A 1016 2.42 44.93 0.24
C ILE A 1016 1.31 44.66 1.24
N LYS A 1017 1.10 43.38 1.56
CA LYS A 1017 0.33 42.98 2.74
C LYS A 1017 1.34 42.76 3.88
N ASN A 1018 1.25 43.56 4.93
CA ASN A 1018 1.84 43.24 6.25
C ASN A 1018 1.16 44.09 7.35
N PRO A 1019 0.47 43.47 8.33
CA PRO A 1019 -0.15 44.17 9.46
C PRO A 1019 0.79 44.99 10.36
N THR A 1020 2.07 44.64 10.44
CA THR A 1020 3.07 45.25 11.33
C THR A 1020 3.83 46.43 10.71
N LEU A 1021 3.75 46.61 9.38
CA LEU A 1021 4.29 47.79 8.68
C LEU A 1021 3.32 49.01 8.72
N ARG A 1022 2.21 48.90 9.46
CA ARG A 1022 1.24 49.99 9.68
C ARG A 1022 1.93 51.21 10.32
N ASP A 1023 1.61 52.40 9.80
CA ASP A 1023 2.14 53.71 10.23
C ASP A 1023 3.68 53.91 10.15
N LYS A 1024 4.45 52.90 9.71
CA LYS A 1024 5.89 53.00 9.47
C LYS A 1024 6.23 53.71 8.15
N LYS A 1025 7.46 54.24 8.03
CA LYS A 1025 7.99 54.80 6.78
C LYS A 1025 8.75 53.72 6.02
N LEU A 1026 8.30 53.39 4.82
CA LEU A 1026 8.97 52.38 3.99
C LEU A 1026 9.79 53.03 2.87
N THR A 1027 10.90 52.39 2.53
CA THR A 1027 11.60 52.59 1.25
C THR A 1027 11.45 51.32 0.43
N ILE A 1028 10.83 51.45 -0.74
CA ILE A 1028 10.62 50.34 -1.68
C ILE A 1028 11.67 50.46 -2.77
N PHE A 1029 12.40 49.38 -3.03
CA PHE A 1029 13.39 49.27 -4.10
C PHE A 1029 12.85 48.41 -5.23
N ILE A 1030 13.08 48.85 -6.47
CA ILE A 1030 12.85 48.07 -7.69
C ILE A 1030 14.20 47.87 -8.37
N ASN A 1031 14.58 46.61 -8.54
CA ASN A 1031 15.81 46.19 -9.22
C ASN A 1031 15.46 45.73 -10.64
N GLN A 1032 15.99 46.43 -11.65
CA GLN A 1032 15.84 46.17 -13.08
C GLN A 1032 17.19 45.75 -13.68
N LEU A 1033 17.17 44.94 -14.74
CA LEU A 1033 18.30 44.75 -15.65
C LEU A 1033 17.98 45.40 -16.99
N ASP A 1034 18.91 46.17 -17.54
CA ASP A 1034 18.87 46.65 -18.92
C ASP A 1034 19.25 45.55 -19.93
N GLU A 1035 19.24 45.88 -21.23
CA GLU A 1035 19.57 44.94 -22.32
C GLU A 1035 20.99 44.37 -22.23
N ASP A 1036 21.92 45.11 -21.61
CA ASP A 1036 23.32 44.70 -21.38
C ASP A 1036 23.48 43.91 -20.06
N GLY A 1037 22.38 43.63 -19.34
CA GLY A 1037 22.40 42.90 -18.08
C GLY A 1037 22.92 43.69 -16.89
N LYS A 1038 22.91 45.03 -16.95
CA LYS A 1038 23.39 45.91 -15.88
C LYS A 1038 22.24 46.34 -14.96
N LEU A 1039 22.54 46.35 -13.66
CA LEU A 1039 21.56 46.53 -12.60
C LEU A 1039 21.18 48.01 -12.40
N ILE A 1040 19.94 48.36 -12.73
CA ILE A 1040 19.32 49.67 -12.48
C ILE A 1040 18.46 49.58 -11.21
N LYS A 1041 18.81 50.34 -10.17
CA LYS A 1041 18.05 50.41 -8.90
C LYS A 1041 17.23 51.69 -8.83
N THR A 1042 15.91 51.56 -8.79
CA THR A 1042 14.97 52.67 -8.52
C THR A 1042 14.46 52.54 -7.08
N ASN A 1043 14.18 53.64 -6.38
CA ASN A 1043 13.49 53.57 -5.08
C ASN A 1043 12.41 54.65 -4.90
N ILE A 1044 11.39 54.30 -4.11
CA ILE A 1044 10.44 55.25 -3.52
C ILE A 1044 10.76 55.34 -2.03
N LYS A 1045 11.06 56.54 -1.54
CA LYS A 1045 11.27 56.81 -0.11
C LYS A 1045 10.02 57.43 0.52
N GLY A 1046 9.68 56.97 1.73
CA GLY A 1046 8.63 57.59 2.55
C GLY A 1046 7.21 57.14 2.21
N ALA A 1047 7.05 55.96 1.59
CA ALA A 1047 5.75 55.32 1.46
C ALA A 1047 5.12 55.11 2.86
N LYS A 1048 3.84 55.47 3.00
CA LYS A 1048 3.06 55.32 4.24
C LYS A 1048 1.84 54.45 4.00
N ILE A 1049 1.72 53.36 4.76
CA ILE A 1049 0.52 52.53 4.78
C ILE A 1049 -0.53 53.23 5.65
N LYS A 1050 -1.70 53.57 5.09
CA LYS A 1050 -2.80 54.18 5.86
C LYS A 1050 -3.57 53.10 6.62
N LYS A 1051 -3.94 53.40 7.87
CA LYS A 1051 -4.75 52.54 8.74
C LYS A 1051 -5.97 51.96 8.01
N GLY A 1052 -6.06 50.63 7.96
CA GLY A 1052 -7.20 49.88 7.42
C GLY A 1052 -7.19 49.57 5.93
N LYS A 1053 -6.06 49.68 5.22
CA LYS A 1053 -5.91 49.23 3.83
C LYS A 1053 -4.54 48.61 3.55
N ASP A 1054 -4.50 47.61 2.66
CA ASP A 1054 -3.26 47.14 2.02
C ASP A 1054 -2.52 48.32 1.38
N PHE A 1055 -1.18 48.28 1.40
CA PHE A 1055 -0.42 49.23 0.61
C PHE A 1055 -0.44 48.77 -0.84
N SER A 1056 -1.07 49.55 -1.71
CA SER A 1056 -0.98 49.39 -3.16
C SER A 1056 -0.45 50.68 -3.77
N ALA A 1057 0.61 50.59 -4.57
CA ALA A 1057 1.17 51.72 -5.29
C ALA A 1057 1.54 51.34 -6.72
N GLN A 1058 1.17 52.22 -7.66
CA GLN A 1058 1.78 52.26 -8.98
C GLN A 1058 3.14 52.94 -8.86
N ILE A 1059 4.20 52.19 -9.08
CA ILE A 1059 5.57 52.69 -9.07
C ILE A 1059 6.02 52.88 -10.52
N PRO A 1060 6.14 54.13 -11.02
CA PRO A 1060 6.68 54.35 -12.36
C PRO A 1060 8.15 53.93 -12.40
N TYR A 1061 8.53 53.20 -13.43
CA TYR A 1061 9.92 52.83 -13.70
C TYR A 1061 10.40 53.45 -15.02
N THR A 1062 11.72 53.50 -15.23
CA THR A 1062 12.33 54.13 -16.41
C THR A 1062 11.92 53.42 -17.69
N LYS A 1063 11.50 54.21 -18.67
CA LYS A 1063 10.80 53.77 -19.88
C LYS A 1063 11.74 53.24 -20.98
N GLU A 1064 12.72 52.43 -20.60
CA GLU A 1064 13.53 51.65 -21.53
C GLU A 1064 12.76 50.36 -21.84
N GLU A 1065 12.40 50.16 -23.10
CA GLU A 1065 11.33 49.24 -23.51
C GLU A 1065 11.64 47.76 -23.27
N ASN A 1066 12.88 47.43 -22.89
CA ASN A 1066 13.39 46.06 -22.71
C ASN A 1066 13.97 45.77 -21.30
N CYS A 1067 13.76 46.64 -20.30
CA CYS A 1067 14.24 46.39 -18.93
C CYS A 1067 13.45 45.26 -18.20
N LYS A 1068 14.14 44.23 -17.68
CA LYS A 1068 13.52 43.15 -16.88
C LYS A 1068 13.58 43.44 -15.38
N ILE A 1069 12.43 43.47 -14.70
CA ILE A 1069 12.37 43.61 -13.24
C ILE A 1069 12.72 42.27 -12.57
N VAL A 1070 13.85 42.24 -11.87
CA VAL A 1070 14.37 41.05 -11.18
C VAL A 1070 13.69 40.90 -9.82
N SER A 1071 13.74 41.94 -8.99
CA SER A 1071 13.18 41.91 -7.63
C SER A 1071 12.61 43.25 -7.19
N VAL A 1072 11.64 43.17 -6.28
CA VAL A 1072 11.14 44.29 -5.50
C VAL A 1072 11.44 43.96 -4.05
N SER A 1073 12.02 44.90 -3.29
CA SER A 1073 12.29 44.71 -1.87
C SER A 1073 11.87 45.93 -1.06
N VAL A 1074 11.53 45.71 0.21
CA VAL A 1074 10.99 46.74 1.11
C VAL A 1074 11.90 46.83 2.31
N ILE A 1075 12.33 48.05 2.65
CA ILE A 1075 13.12 48.33 3.85
C ILE A 1075 12.33 49.33 4.72
N GLU A 1076 12.22 49.02 6.00
CA GLU A 1076 11.73 49.94 7.03
C GLU A 1076 12.81 51.02 7.31
N ASN A 1077 12.45 52.31 7.31
CA ASN A 1077 13.38 53.42 7.56
C ASN A 1077 13.40 53.88 9.02
#